data_AF-A0A533WC26-F1
#
_entry.id   AF-A0A533WC26-F1
#
_cell.length_a   1.000
_cell.length_b   1.000
_cell.length_c   1.000
_cell.angle_alpha   90.00
_cell.angle_beta   90.00
_cell.angle_gamma   90.00
#
_symmetry.space_group_name_H-M   'P 1'
#
loop_
_entity.id
_entity.type
_entity.pdbx_description
1 polymer ?
#
loop_
_entity_poly.entity_id
_entity_poly.type
_entity_poly.pdbx_seq_one_letter_code
_entity_poly.pdbx_strand_id
1 'polypeptide(L)'
;METNSTTLTYLQEFQPDKRKRLDDLPELPEGRPVLLLSAVYSGEEKKVYLKFYDPKDNVIYFWRDRTDHRPYCYTKMEFEDQAEQVVQKETKYTIERVKKRDIISDKEIDVLKVIAPDPLSIGGTDTSFREKVKSWEADIKYHENYLYDRSLIPGLYYLREDDQITPFEYSISEKVEFALKSLLWDKIKETGESGKEYRQYITNWANLLNQPVPELKRVAVDIEVESEEGRMPNPRDHDRRVTAVGFVASDGFRKVLVLANNTPTDGTPLIPEAEPCNTEKELLEKAFRIINEYPIIITFNGDDFDLPYLYARSQDSRIDPNGIAIPRDKVPIMVKKESFIKRGMQAEPVGIRHGIHIDLYRTFDNRSIQIYAFSRAYTEHTLNAICEALLNDTKIEFDGDISGLPIQQLAEYCLKDADLTYRLTGFNDNLLMRLLVVIARIGRLSVDDIARFGVNQWIRGILYYEHRQRNELIPSRSELEAKGSASTTAVIKEKKYRGGEVVEPIPGIHFGVVVMDFASLYPSIIKVHNLSYETINCPHDDCREAMIEGTTHWVCKHRKGLTSLLIGSLRDLRVNYYKHLAKDKTLPPQERQLYNVVSQAIKVILNACFTADTEVLTPDGLRKITDLKVGAKVYTLNEKTHKVEIKPIVEVQHYKYNDSLVEIKTKDIDWQVTGNHKLYLGKRKWGANGTTKIEFAKIDASDAVSTVGKRFLFRQGKIIDDNAKLDWCNLWKYIPDEQNTIIIKPNKKYDRKFANSPRFAHYEFASKLKHSKAGRYYLTSRSFVDSLAIGPQEFEDRYDCKIFVKNFPAKTSSYTKWSFKAPAVFELIGWCVTEGNARIGKSKSGYNFTRIAISQDSKHAANVSRIASMIQELGIKPEKQTDRVLSFGSRIIANFLISECGSGSRNKHLPSFVFSAPIELRKILFETMMCGDGDIKRGVYSSVSGKLVDDFRHLAFTLGIETSVSKETLKSGSVIFRVKLFKREHHIVRPKDFALKPVENLDVYCIT
;
A
#
# COMPACT_ATOMS: atom_id res chain seq x y z
N MET A 1 -16.09 -32.18 57.17
CA MET A 1 -17.01 -31.94 56.03
C MET A 1 -16.13 -31.74 54.82
N GLU A 2 -16.34 -32.52 53.77
CA GLU A 2 -15.36 -32.67 52.70
C GLU A 2 -15.44 -31.58 51.63
N THR A 3 -14.28 -31.14 51.16
CA THR A 3 -14.12 -30.31 49.97
C THR A 3 -13.63 -31.21 48.83
N ASN A 4 -14.52 -31.56 47.90
CA ASN A 4 -14.21 -32.50 46.82
C ASN A 4 -13.10 -31.98 45.88
N SER A 5 -12.03 -32.75 45.76
CA SER A 5 -10.98 -32.55 44.75
C SER A 5 -11.26 -33.42 43.51
N THR A 6 -11.77 -32.83 42.43
CA THR A 6 -12.00 -33.52 41.15
C THR A 6 -11.40 -32.75 39.98
N THR A 7 -10.09 -32.46 40.08
CA THR A 7 -9.32 -31.79 39.03
C THR A 7 -7.89 -32.34 38.96
N LEU A 8 -7.71 -33.61 38.55
CA LEU A 8 -6.44 -34.22 38.07
C LEU A 8 -6.61 -35.72 37.73
N THR A 9 -7.19 -36.05 36.57
CA THR A 9 -7.39 -37.47 36.17
C THR A 9 -7.32 -37.75 34.66
N TYR A 10 -6.58 -36.90 33.90
CA TYR A 10 -6.35 -37.05 32.45
C TYR A 10 -4.84 -36.96 32.08
N LEU A 11 -3.98 -37.60 32.87
CA LEU A 11 -2.51 -37.49 32.74
C LEU A 11 -1.74 -38.82 32.73
N GLN A 12 -2.39 -39.93 32.34
CA GLN A 12 -1.72 -41.22 32.14
C GLN A 12 -2.05 -41.82 30.77
N GLU A 13 -1.07 -42.55 30.23
CA GLU A 13 -1.11 -43.33 28.97
C GLU A 13 -1.24 -42.56 27.64
N PHE A 14 -0.30 -41.66 27.37
CA PHE A 14 0.13 -41.38 25.99
C PHE A 14 1.24 -42.36 25.58
N GLN A 15 0.88 -43.48 24.94
CA GLN A 15 1.85 -44.33 24.25
C GLN A 15 2.22 -43.72 22.89
N PRO A 16 3.51 -43.78 22.46
CA PRO A 16 3.94 -43.24 21.17
C PRO A 16 3.80 -44.27 20.05
N ASP A 17 2.66 -44.28 19.33
CA ASP A 17 2.53 -45.04 18.08
C ASP A 17 1.86 -44.22 16.96
N LYS A 18 2.49 -44.30 15.77
CA LYS A 18 2.16 -43.67 14.47
C LYS A 18 1.96 -42.15 14.42
N ARG A 19 2.13 -41.61 13.20
CA ARG A 19 1.87 -40.20 12.91
C ARG A 19 0.36 -39.96 12.92
N LYS A 20 -0.14 -39.09 13.81
CA LYS A 20 -1.52 -38.61 13.74
C LYS A 20 -1.75 -37.81 12.45
N ARG A 21 -2.51 -38.42 11.54
CA ARG A 21 -2.99 -37.85 10.28
C ARG A 21 -4.26 -37.03 10.54
N LEU A 22 -4.94 -36.54 9.49
CA LEU A 22 -6.16 -35.74 9.62
C LEU A 22 -7.40 -36.59 9.99
N ASP A 23 -7.37 -37.91 9.76
CA ASP A 23 -8.39 -38.87 10.21
C ASP A 23 -8.23 -39.27 11.68
N ASP A 24 -7.09 -38.97 12.32
CA ASP A 24 -6.83 -39.19 13.75
C ASP A 24 -7.28 -37.98 14.63
N LEU A 25 -8.05 -37.04 14.05
CA LEU A 25 -8.57 -35.83 14.68
C LEU A 25 -10.08 -35.97 15.00
N PRO A 26 -10.64 -35.21 15.95
CA PRO A 26 -12.03 -35.39 16.35
C PRO A 26 -13.00 -35.07 15.19
N GLU A 27 -13.83 -36.07 14.84
CA GLU A 27 -14.85 -35.95 13.80
C GLU A 27 -16.02 -35.05 14.26
N LEU A 28 -16.63 -34.37 13.29
CA LEU A 28 -17.81 -33.52 13.45
C LEU A 28 -18.92 -34.17 14.32
N PRO A 29 -19.36 -33.54 15.43
CA PRO A 29 -20.42 -34.08 16.27
C PRO A 29 -21.79 -34.00 15.59
N GLU A 30 -22.60 -35.03 15.79
CA GLU A 30 -23.95 -35.13 15.26
C GLU A 30 -24.95 -34.23 15.98
N GLY A 31 -25.95 -33.71 15.25
CA GLY A 31 -27.07 -32.95 15.80
C GLY A 31 -26.72 -31.58 16.42
N ARG A 32 -25.50 -31.06 16.20
CA ARG A 32 -25.03 -29.77 16.74
C ARG A 32 -24.80 -28.72 15.66
N PRO A 33 -25.31 -27.48 15.82
CA PRO A 33 -24.96 -26.37 14.94
C PRO A 33 -23.48 -25.96 15.08
N VAL A 34 -22.70 -26.19 14.02
CA VAL A 34 -21.25 -25.95 13.97
C VAL A 34 -20.86 -25.07 12.79
N LEU A 35 -19.90 -24.16 12.99
CA LEU A 35 -19.57 -23.08 12.07
C LEU A 35 -18.44 -23.47 11.13
N LEU A 36 -18.68 -23.55 9.81
CA LEU A 36 -17.61 -23.83 8.84
C LEU A 36 -16.62 -22.65 8.80
N LEU A 37 -15.34 -22.86 9.10
CA LEU A 37 -14.32 -21.81 9.03
C LEU A 37 -13.39 -21.92 7.83
N SER A 38 -13.01 -23.14 7.43
CA SER A 38 -11.94 -23.37 6.44
C SER A 38 -12.06 -24.74 5.76
N ALA A 39 -11.40 -24.92 4.63
CA ALA A 39 -11.31 -26.18 3.90
C ALA A 39 -9.88 -26.43 3.39
N VAL A 40 -9.33 -27.62 3.64
CA VAL A 40 -7.96 -28.01 3.26
C VAL A 40 -7.95 -29.31 2.47
N TYR A 41 -6.92 -29.54 1.65
CA TYR A 41 -6.76 -30.78 0.88
C TYR A 41 -5.68 -31.68 1.51
N SER A 42 -6.05 -32.90 1.89
CA SER A 42 -5.12 -33.95 2.31
C SER A 42 -4.51 -34.61 1.07
N GLY A 43 -3.22 -34.39 0.83
CA GLY A 43 -2.49 -35.00 -0.29
C GLY A 43 -2.23 -36.50 -0.12
N GLU A 44 -2.22 -37.00 1.12
CA GLU A 44 -1.99 -38.41 1.44
C GLU A 44 -3.27 -39.26 1.18
N GLU A 45 -4.44 -38.76 1.58
CA GLU A 45 -5.74 -39.43 1.35
C GLU A 45 -6.43 -39.02 0.05
N LYS A 46 -5.96 -37.96 -0.61
CA LYS A 46 -6.59 -37.34 -1.79
C LYS A 46 -8.02 -36.84 -1.54
N LYS A 47 -8.30 -36.38 -0.31
CA LYS A 47 -9.62 -35.87 0.12
C LYS A 47 -9.57 -34.45 0.67
N VAL A 48 -10.70 -33.74 0.57
CA VAL A 48 -10.89 -32.44 1.21
C VAL A 48 -11.34 -32.67 2.65
N TYR A 49 -10.82 -31.86 3.56
CA TYR A 49 -11.21 -31.78 4.97
C TYR A 49 -11.78 -30.40 5.25
N LEU A 50 -13.01 -30.36 5.75
CA LEU A 50 -13.64 -29.16 6.27
C LEU A 50 -13.32 -28.99 7.75
N LYS A 51 -13.09 -27.75 8.17
CA LYS A 51 -12.77 -27.35 9.55
C LYS A 51 -13.96 -26.58 10.13
N PHE A 52 -14.65 -27.18 11.09
CA PHE A 52 -15.85 -26.64 11.72
C PHE A 52 -15.60 -26.27 13.18
N TYR A 53 -15.89 -25.04 13.57
CA TYR A 53 -15.80 -24.58 14.95
C TYR A 53 -17.12 -24.84 15.70
N ASP A 54 -17.06 -25.56 16.82
CA ASP A 54 -18.20 -25.71 17.75
C ASP A 54 -18.14 -24.60 18.82
N PRO A 55 -19.10 -23.66 18.87
CA PRO A 55 -19.12 -22.60 19.88
C PRO A 55 -19.36 -23.09 21.32
N LYS A 56 -19.88 -24.31 21.49
CA LYS A 56 -20.11 -24.92 22.80
C LYS A 56 -18.81 -25.50 23.35
N ASP A 57 -18.15 -26.34 22.57
CA ASP A 57 -16.97 -27.08 23.01
C ASP A 57 -15.66 -26.30 22.73
N ASN A 58 -15.74 -25.19 21.97
CA ASN A 58 -14.66 -24.23 21.69
C ASN A 58 -13.42 -24.86 21.03
N VAL A 59 -13.65 -25.83 20.15
CA VAL A 59 -12.66 -26.58 19.35
C VAL A 59 -13.02 -26.57 17.88
N ILE A 60 -12.08 -26.98 17.02
CA ILE A 60 -12.35 -27.29 15.61
C ILE A 60 -12.44 -28.80 15.42
N TYR A 61 -13.60 -29.22 14.91
CA TYR A 61 -13.89 -30.56 14.44
C TYR A 61 -13.63 -30.69 12.94
N PHE A 62 -13.40 -31.93 12.50
CA PHE A 62 -13.03 -32.25 11.13
C PHE A 62 -14.13 -33.05 10.44
N TRP A 63 -14.35 -32.76 9.16
CA TRP A 63 -15.21 -33.55 8.28
C TRP A 63 -14.47 -33.87 6.98
N ARG A 64 -14.19 -35.15 6.74
CA ARG A 64 -13.58 -35.64 5.51
C ARG A 64 -14.62 -35.74 4.39
N ASP A 65 -14.23 -35.43 3.16
CA ASP A 65 -15.05 -35.71 1.98
C ASP A 65 -15.39 -37.20 1.86
N ARG A 66 -16.69 -37.48 1.69
CA ARG A 66 -17.27 -38.82 1.48
C ARG A 66 -17.90 -38.98 0.08
N THR A 67 -17.96 -37.92 -0.73
CA THR A 67 -18.76 -37.86 -1.98
C THR A 67 -18.01 -38.31 -3.25
N ASP A 68 -16.96 -39.11 -3.07
CA ASP A 68 -15.86 -39.35 -4.00
C ASP A 68 -15.49 -38.17 -4.93
N HIS A 69 -15.41 -36.96 -4.38
CA HIS A 69 -15.09 -35.80 -5.18
C HIS A 69 -13.64 -35.86 -5.67
N ARG A 70 -13.40 -35.42 -6.91
CA ARG A 70 -12.07 -35.45 -7.55
C ARG A 70 -11.75 -34.13 -8.27
N PRO A 71 -10.47 -33.73 -8.37
CA PRO A 71 -10.04 -32.56 -9.14
C PRO A 71 -10.42 -32.71 -10.62
N TYR A 72 -10.85 -31.62 -11.25
CA TYR A 72 -11.16 -31.60 -12.68
C TYR A 72 -10.89 -30.22 -13.32
N CYS A 73 -10.89 -30.16 -14.65
CA CYS A 73 -11.09 -28.95 -15.44
C CYS A 73 -12.12 -29.18 -16.56
N TYR A 74 -12.49 -28.13 -17.30
CA TYR A 74 -13.35 -28.26 -18.50
C TYR A 74 -12.60 -27.91 -19.78
N THR A 75 -12.97 -28.53 -20.89
CA THR A 75 -12.45 -28.26 -22.23
C THR A 75 -13.62 -28.18 -23.21
N LYS A 76 -13.74 -27.09 -23.98
CA LYS A 76 -14.77 -26.98 -25.04
C LYS A 76 -14.51 -27.98 -26.16
N MET A 77 -15.58 -28.44 -26.83
CA MET A 77 -15.54 -29.49 -27.86
C MET A 77 -14.57 -29.19 -29.03
N GLU A 78 -14.23 -27.92 -29.27
CA GLU A 78 -13.22 -27.48 -30.24
C GLU A 78 -11.80 -28.05 -29.99
N PHE A 79 -11.56 -28.70 -28.84
CA PHE A 79 -10.30 -29.41 -28.51
C PHE A 79 -10.51 -30.89 -28.13
N GLU A 80 -11.63 -31.52 -28.50
CA GLU A 80 -11.95 -32.92 -28.17
C GLU A 80 -10.81 -33.89 -28.55
N ASP A 81 -10.36 -33.86 -29.80
CA ASP A 81 -9.23 -34.68 -30.30
C ASP A 81 -7.95 -34.55 -29.44
N GLN A 82 -7.67 -33.35 -28.92
CA GLN A 82 -6.47 -33.07 -28.12
C GLN A 82 -6.61 -33.62 -26.70
N ALA A 83 -7.80 -33.49 -26.11
CA ALA A 83 -8.12 -34.06 -24.82
C ALA A 83 -8.06 -35.60 -24.86
N GLU A 84 -8.67 -36.22 -25.87
CA GLU A 84 -8.64 -37.67 -26.04
C GLU A 84 -7.21 -38.20 -26.24
N GLN A 85 -6.39 -37.57 -27.09
CA GLN A 85 -4.99 -37.97 -27.28
C GLN A 85 -4.17 -37.91 -25.98
N VAL A 86 -4.38 -36.90 -25.13
CA VAL A 86 -3.70 -36.80 -23.83
C VAL A 86 -4.18 -37.89 -22.88
N VAL A 87 -5.47 -38.21 -22.83
CA VAL A 87 -6.01 -39.22 -21.90
C VAL A 87 -5.75 -40.67 -22.36
N GLN A 88 -5.69 -40.92 -23.68
CA GLN A 88 -5.19 -42.19 -24.23
C GLN A 88 -3.71 -42.44 -23.87
N LYS A 89 -2.90 -41.38 -23.82
CA LYS A 89 -1.47 -41.44 -23.44
C LYS A 89 -1.24 -41.46 -21.93
N GLU A 90 -2.06 -40.77 -21.16
CA GLU A 90 -1.97 -40.63 -19.70
C GLU A 90 -3.27 -41.13 -19.04
N THR A 91 -3.39 -42.46 -18.94
CA THR A 91 -4.55 -43.20 -18.40
C THR A 91 -4.93 -42.90 -16.93
N LYS A 92 -4.24 -41.95 -16.30
CA LYS A 92 -4.58 -41.41 -14.97
C LYS A 92 -5.75 -40.42 -14.99
N TYR A 93 -6.11 -39.88 -16.15
CA TYR A 93 -7.26 -38.99 -16.31
C TYR A 93 -8.52 -39.76 -16.73
N THR A 94 -9.68 -39.12 -16.62
CA THR A 94 -10.95 -39.61 -17.17
C THR A 94 -11.71 -38.45 -17.79
N ILE A 95 -12.42 -38.67 -18.89
CA ILE A 95 -13.23 -37.63 -19.54
C ILE A 95 -14.72 -38.00 -19.42
N GLU A 96 -15.53 -37.02 -19.02
CA GLU A 96 -17.00 -37.08 -19.07
C GLU A 96 -17.50 -35.96 -19.99
N ARG A 97 -18.34 -36.26 -20.98
CA ARG A 97 -19.04 -35.21 -21.75
C ARG A 97 -20.23 -34.71 -20.92
N VAL A 98 -20.27 -33.42 -20.62
CA VAL A 98 -21.29 -32.79 -19.76
C VAL A 98 -21.81 -31.49 -20.37
N LYS A 99 -23.02 -31.08 -19.99
CA LYS A 99 -23.64 -29.84 -20.46
C LYS A 99 -23.38 -28.67 -19.51
N LYS A 100 -23.09 -27.50 -20.08
CA LYS A 100 -22.88 -26.23 -19.38
C LYS A 100 -23.58 -25.08 -20.11
N ARG A 101 -24.00 -24.06 -19.38
CA ARG A 101 -24.36 -22.76 -19.99
C ARG A 101 -23.10 -21.93 -20.20
N ASP A 102 -22.74 -21.68 -21.45
CA ASP A 102 -21.75 -20.66 -21.81
C ASP A 102 -22.43 -19.29 -21.78
N ILE A 103 -22.06 -18.46 -20.82
CA ILE A 103 -22.64 -17.12 -20.60
C ILE A 103 -22.13 -16.05 -21.58
N ILE A 104 -21.07 -16.34 -22.35
CA ILE A 104 -20.52 -15.42 -23.34
C ILE A 104 -21.31 -15.53 -24.65
N SER A 105 -21.65 -16.75 -25.05
CA SER A 105 -22.54 -17.05 -26.19
C SER A 105 -24.03 -17.16 -25.81
N ASP A 106 -24.34 -17.12 -24.51
CA ASP A 106 -25.63 -17.34 -23.83
C ASP A 106 -26.39 -18.58 -24.31
N LYS A 107 -25.68 -19.70 -24.44
CA LYS A 107 -26.18 -20.99 -24.95
C LYS A 107 -25.82 -22.14 -24.02
N GLU A 108 -26.64 -23.19 -24.05
CA GLU A 108 -26.18 -24.50 -23.58
C GLU A 108 -25.20 -25.08 -24.60
N ILE A 109 -24.07 -25.58 -24.11
CA ILE A 109 -23.04 -26.27 -24.88
C ILE A 109 -22.64 -27.57 -24.19
N ASP A 110 -22.23 -28.56 -24.98
CA ASP A 110 -21.45 -29.68 -24.45
C ASP A 110 -20.00 -29.22 -24.18
N VAL A 111 -19.40 -29.76 -23.12
CA VAL A 111 -17.98 -29.64 -22.79
C VAL A 111 -17.45 -30.96 -22.27
N LEU A 112 -16.15 -31.17 -22.39
CA LEU A 112 -15.44 -32.28 -21.78
C LEU A 112 -14.99 -31.88 -20.37
N LYS A 113 -15.48 -32.60 -19.36
CA LYS A 113 -15.00 -32.54 -17.97
C LYS A 113 -13.86 -33.54 -17.83
N VAL A 114 -12.65 -33.02 -17.62
CA VAL A 114 -11.44 -33.84 -17.50
C VAL A 114 -11.11 -34.00 -16.03
N ILE A 115 -11.35 -35.20 -15.49
CA ILE A 115 -11.11 -35.58 -14.10
C ILE A 115 -9.68 -36.11 -13.95
N ALA A 116 -9.04 -35.75 -12.85
CA ALA A 116 -7.67 -36.11 -12.51
C ALA A 116 -7.56 -36.76 -11.11
N PRO A 117 -6.46 -37.46 -10.81
CA PRO A 117 -6.30 -38.16 -9.53
C PRO A 117 -5.77 -37.25 -8.41
N ASP A 118 -5.33 -36.03 -8.71
CA ASP A 118 -4.81 -35.04 -7.78
C ASP A 118 -4.78 -33.63 -8.43
N PRO A 119 -4.74 -32.54 -7.65
CA PRO A 119 -4.78 -31.18 -8.20
C PRO A 119 -3.58 -30.84 -9.08
N LEU A 120 -2.39 -31.36 -8.76
CA LEU A 120 -1.14 -31.11 -9.51
C LEU A 120 -1.17 -31.71 -10.92
N SER A 121 -2.05 -32.69 -11.16
CA SER A 121 -2.33 -33.22 -12.49
C SER A 121 -3.24 -32.31 -13.33
N ILE A 122 -4.05 -31.43 -12.73
CA ILE A 122 -4.84 -30.41 -13.46
C ILE A 122 -3.97 -29.18 -13.76
N GLY A 123 -3.28 -28.65 -12.75
CA GLY A 123 -2.49 -27.42 -12.85
C GLY A 123 -1.40 -27.30 -11.79
N GLY A 124 -0.42 -26.42 -12.05
CA GLY A 124 0.68 -26.14 -11.11
C GLY A 124 1.96 -26.95 -11.34
N THR A 125 2.04 -27.72 -12.42
CA THR A 125 3.29 -28.34 -12.91
C THR A 125 3.36 -28.26 -14.44
N ASP A 126 4.58 -28.18 -14.99
CA ASP A 126 4.85 -28.14 -16.44
C ASP A 126 4.37 -29.40 -17.20
N THR A 127 3.93 -30.44 -16.48
CA THR A 127 3.39 -31.70 -17.02
C THR A 127 1.91 -31.93 -16.69
N SER A 128 1.23 -30.92 -16.14
CA SER A 128 -0.21 -30.95 -15.85
C SER A 128 -1.07 -30.83 -17.12
N PHE A 129 -2.38 -31.15 -17.03
CA PHE A 129 -3.27 -31.25 -18.18
C PHE A 129 -3.46 -29.92 -18.92
N ARG A 130 -3.64 -28.82 -18.18
CA ARG A 130 -3.91 -27.48 -18.75
C ARG A 130 -2.79 -26.92 -19.64
N GLU A 131 -1.54 -27.36 -19.42
CA GLU A 131 -0.38 -26.94 -20.21
C GLU A 131 -0.31 -27.69 -21.57
N LYS A 132 -1.19 -28.68 -21.78
CA LYS A 132 -1.27 -29.53 -22.98
C LYS A 132 -2.52 -29.25 -23.82
N VAL A 133 -3.64 -28.93 -23.16
CA VAL A 133 -4.95 -28.71 -23.79
C VAL A 133 -5.61 -27.47 -23.18
N LYS A 134 -6.11 -26.56 -24.02
CA LYS A 134 -6.79 -25.33 -23.55
C LYS A 134 -7.95 -25.70 -22.64
N SER A 135 -7.82 -25.26 -21.39
CA SER A 135 -8.69 -25.65 -20.28
C SER A 135 -9.34 -24.43 -19.62
N TRP A 136 -10.58 -24.60 -19.18
CA TRP A 136 -11.37 -23.70 -18.35
C TRP A 136 -11.42 -24.25 -16.93
N GLU A 137 -11.54 -23.37 -15.93
CA GLU A 137 -11.63 -23.71 -14.50
C GLU A 137 -10.39 -24.44 -13.92
N ALA A 138 -9.30 -24.56 -14.70
CA ALA A 138 -8.02 -25.20 -14.31
C ALA A 138 -7.09 -24.34 -13.40
N ASP A 139 -7.55 -23.17 -12.98
CA ASP A 139 -6.87 -22.21 -12.08
C ASP A 139 -7.65 -21.97 -10.77
N ILE A 140 -8.56 -22.88 -10.41
CA ILE A 140 -9.29 -22.87 -9.13
C ILE A 140 -8.57 -23.81 -8.15
N LYS A 141 -8.31 -23.37 -6.91
CA LYS A 141 -7.74 -24.27 -5.90
C LYS A 141 -8.72 -25.42 -5.63
N TYR A 142 -8.25 -26.64 -5.48
CA TYR A 142 -9.17 -27.79 -5.41
C TYR A 142 -10.15 -27.76 -4.22
N HIS A 143 -9.76 -27.22 -3.06
CA HIS A 143 -10.68 -27.04 -1.92
C HIS A 143 -11.68 -25.89 -2.16
N GLU A 144 -11.30 -24.80 -2.83
CA GLU A 144 -12.24 -23.76 -3.30
C GLU A 144 -13.27 -24.40 -4.25
N ASN A 145 -12.79 -25.19 -5.23
CA ASN A 145 -13.66 -25.89 -6.17
C ASN A 145 -14.65 -26.83 -5.47
N TYR A 146 -14.19 -27.63 -4.51
CA TYR A 146 -15.04 -28.50 -3.69
C TYR A 146 -16.10 -27.71 -2.91
N LEU A 147 -15.75 -26.57 -2.31
CA LEU A 147 -16.73 -25.71 -1.63
C LEU A 147 -17.81 -25.23 -2.62
N TYR A 148 -17.44 -24.85 -3.84
CA TYR A 148 -18.38 -24.41 -4.86
C TYR A 148 -19.29 -25.55 -5.37
N ASP A 149 -18.74 -26.76 -5.59
CA ASP A 149 -19.47 -27.96 -6.05
C ASP A 149 -20.41 -28.56 -5.00
N ARG A 150 -20.12 -28.34 -3.71
CA ARG A 150 -20.93 -28.82 -2.59
C ARG A 150 -21.82 -27.72 -1.99
N SER A 151 -21.89 -26.55 -2.62
CA SER A 151 -22.66 -25.37 -2.15
C SER A 151 -22.29 -24.94 -0.72
N LEU A 152 -21.04 -25.14 -0.32
CA LEU A 152 -20.56 -24.89 1.04
C LEU A 152 -20.06 -23.45 1.19
N ILE A 153 -20.53 -22.77 2.24
CA ILE A 153 -20.27 -21.37 2.52
C ILE A 153 -19.49 -21.23 3.84
N PRO A 154 -18.20 -20.87 3.80
CA PRO A 154 -17.47 -20.51 5.00
C PRO A 154 -18.16 -19.36 5.77
N GLY A 155 -18.22 -19.50 7.08
CA GLY A 155 -18.97 -18.64 8.00
C GLY A 155 -20.46 -19.00 8.15
N LEU A 156 -21.01 -19.96 7.40
CA LEU A 156 -22.35 -20.51 7.65
C LEU A 156 -22.30 -21.62 8.70
N TYR A 157 -23.36 -21.77 9.49
CA TYR A 157 -23.55 -22.93 10.36
C TYR A 157 -24.14 -24.14 9.62
N TYR A 158 -23.77 -25.33 10.07
CA TYR A 158 -24.24 -26.62 9.55
C TYR A 158 -24.62 -27.55 10.69
N LEU A 159 -25.48 -28.52 10.41
CA LEU A 159 -25.64 -29.74 11.19
C LEU A 159 -24.86 -30.88 10.52
N ARG A 160 -24.48 -31.89 11.32
CA ARG A 160 -24.23 -33.25 10.84
C ARG A 160 -25.46 -34.10 11.16
N GLU A 161 -25.88 -34.90 10.19
CA GLU A 161 -26.93 -35.91 10.28
C GLU A 161 -26.40 -37.19 9.58
N ASP A 162 -26.14 -38.25 10.35
CA ASP A 162 -25.44 -39.48 9.94
C ASP A 162 -24.12 -39.22 9.18
N ASP A 163 -24.21 -39.33 7.85
CA ASP A 163 -23.14 -39.31 6.85
C ASP A 163 -23.21 -38.05 5.97
N GLN A 164 -24.07 -37.09 6.31
CA GLN A 164 -24.29 -35.83 5.59
C GLN A 164 -24.06 -34.60 6.48
N ILE A 165 -23.87 -33.47 5.81
CA ILE A 165 -23.84 -32.14 6.44
C ILE A 165 -24.85 -31.22 5.75
N THR A 166 -25.73 -30.60 6.53
CA THR A 166 -26.87 -29.80 6.06
C THR A 166 -26.77 -28.36 6.59
N PRO A 167 -27.09 -27.32 5.80
CA PRO A 167 -27.10 -25.94 6.29
C PRO A 167 -28.06 -25.76 7.48
N PHE A 168 -27.59 -25.15 8.57
CA PHE A 168 -28.44 -24.88 9.73
C PHE A 168 -29.11 -23.51 9.61
N GLU A 169 -30.45 -23.48 9.69
CA GLU A 169 -31.24 -22.25 9.66
C GLU A 169 -31.28 -21.58 11.04
N TYR A 170 -30.72 -20.37 11.14
CA TYR A 170 -30.88 -19.51 12.31
C TYR A 170 -32.14 -18.65 12.20
N SER A 171 -33.04 -18.78 13.19
CA SER A 171 -34.18 -17.88 13.36
C SER A 171 -33.72 -16.43 13.58
N ILE A 172 -34.19 -15.52 12.74
CA ILE A 172 -34.07 -14.06 12.96
C ILE A 172 -35.27 -13.55 13.75
N SER A 173 -35.11 -12.47 14.52
CA SER A 173 -36.22 -11.92 15.31
C SER A 173 -37.35 -11.39 14.41
N GLU A 174 -38.60 -11.51 14.85
CA GLU A 174 -39.79 -11.08 14.07
C GLU A 174 -39.67 -9.63 13.56
N LYS A 175 -39.05 -8.74 14.35
CA LYS A 175 -38.78 -7.36 13.97
C LYS A 175 -37.76 -7.24 12.82
N VAL A 176 -36.71 -8.04 12.84
CA VAL A 176 -35.66 -8.08 11.81
C VAL A 176 -36.19 -8.74 10.53
N GLU A 177 -37.09 -9.71 10.66
CA GLU A 177 -37.85 -10.31 9.55
C GLU A 177 -38.89 -9.34 8.97
N PHE A 178 -39.62 -8.60 9.80
CA PHE A 178 -40.56 -7.56 9.37
C PHE A 178 -39.85 -6.42 8.63
N ALA A 179 -38.68 -5.98 9.12
CA ALA A 179 -37.84 -5.01 8.43
C ALA A 179 -37.33 -5.53 7.07
N LEU A 180 -37.14 -6.84 6.92
CA LEU A 180 -36.79 -7.48 5.64
C LEU A 180 -38.01 -7.55 4.71
N LYS A 181 -39.20 -7.88 5.23
CA LYS A 181 -40.47 -7.84 4.50
C LYS A 181 -40.76 -6.43 3.98
N SER A 182 -40.63 -5.38 4.80
CA SER A 182 -40.74 -3.97 4.38
C SER A 182 -39.69 -3.58 3.33
N LEU A 183 -38.43 -4.02 3.44
CA LEU A 183 -37.43 -3.84 2.38
C LEU A 183 -37.91 -4.45 1.04
N LEU A 184 -38.36 -5.70 1.07
CA LEU A 184 -38.78 -6.48 -0.10
C LEU A 184 -40.06 -5.95 -0.74
N TRP A 185 -40.96 -5.32 0.02
CA TRP A 185 -42.25 -4.81 -0.45
C TRP A 185 -42.21 -3.31 -0.81
N ASP A 186 -41.72 -2.46 0.09
CA ASP A 186 -41.83 -1.00 -0.02
C ASP A 186 -40.71 -0.37 -0.86
N LYS A 187 -39.51 -0.96 -0.81
CA LYS A 187 -38.28 -0.37 -1.41
C LYS A 187 -37.85 -1.06 -2.71
N ILE A 188 -38.16 -2.35 -2.92
CA ILE A 188 -37.79 -3.08 -4.15
C ILE A 188 -38.93 -3.03 -5.18
N LYS A 189 -38.86 -2.04 -6.07
CA LYS A 189 -39.80 -1.82 -7.17
C LYS A 189 -39.66 -2.79 -8.36
N GLU A 190 -38.79 -3.80 -8.25
CA GLU A 190 -38.56 -4.77 -9.32
C GLU A 190 -39.65 -5.84 -9.34
N THR A 191 -40.27 -6.01 -10.51
CA THR A 191 -41.43 -6.88 -10.77
C THR A 191 -41.08 -7.98 -11.78
N GLY A 192 -42.02 -8.88 -12.05
CA GLY A 192 -41.79 -10.03 -12.93
C GLY A 192 -40.79 -11.03 -12.37
N GLU A 193 -40.27 -11.91 -13.24
CA GLU A 193 -39.37 -13.00 -12.86
C GLU A 193 -38.00 -12.51 -12.39
N SER A 194 -37.40 -11.55 -13.09
CA SER A 194 -36.17 -10.84 -12.65
C SER A 194 -36.34 -10.16 -11.28
N GLY A 195 -37.54 -9.69 -10.96
CA GLY A 195 -37.89 -9.18 -9.63
C GLY A 195 -37.91 -10.26 -8.55
N LYS A 196 -38.34 -11.49 -8.88
CA LYS A 196 -38.23 -12.66 -7.97
C LYS A 196 -36.77 -13.04 -7.73
N GLU A 197 -35.95 -13.15 -8.78
CA GLU A 197 -34.52 -13.48 -8.67
C GLU A 197 -33.79 -12.49 -7.75
N TYR A 198 -33.96 -11.18 -7.97
CA TYR A 198 -33.31 -10.16 -7.16
C TYR A 198 -33.79 -10.15 -5.69
N ARG A 199 -35.10 -10.39 -5.45
CA ARG A 199 -35.65 -10.59 -4.11
C ARG A 199 -35.06 -11.84 -3.43
N GLN A 200 -34.88 -12.93 -4.16
CA GLN A 200 -34.25 -14.15 -3.64
C GLN A 200 -32.80 -13.90 -3.23
N TYR A 201 -32.01 -13.15 -4.02
CA TYR A 201 -30.65 -12.75 -3.61
C TYR A 201 -30.65 -11.96 -2.29
N ILE A 202 -31.55 -11.00 -2.13
CA ILE A 202 -31.66 -10.22 -0.90
C ILE A 202 -32.09 -11.09 0.29
N THR A 203 -33.01 -12.04 0.11
CA THR A 203 -33.39 -13.00 1.16
C THR A 203 -32.23 -13.93 1.52
N ASN A 204 -31.55 -14.53 0.55
CA ASN A 204 -30.40 -15.42 0.76
C ASN A 204 -29.26 -14.69 1.51
N TRP A 205 -28.95 -13.46 1.09
CA TRP A 205 -27.96 -12.63 1.77
C TRP A 205 -28.42 -12.20 3.17
N ALA A 206 -29.70 -11.91 3.39
CA ALA A 206 -30.21 -11.60 4.72
C ALA A 206 -30.09 -12.79 5.67
N ASN A 207 -30.57 -13.97 5.26
CA ASN A 207 -30.54 -15.19 6.08
C ASN A 207 -29.10 -15.59 6.46
N LEU A 208 -28.16 -15.49 5.51
CA LEU A 208 -26.73 -15.77 5.73
C LEU A 208 -26.05 -14.74 6.65
N LEU A 209 -26.27 -13.44 6.42
CA LEU A 209 -25.54 -12.37 7.11
C LEU A 209 -26.14 -12.03 8.47
N ASN A 210 -27.42 -12.36 8.71
CA ASN A 210 -28.06 -12.27 10.02
C ASN A 210 -27.67 -13.40 10.99
N GLN A 211 -27.05 -14.50 10.52
CA GLN A 211 -26.58 -15.57 11.43
C GLN A 211 -25.60 -14.99 12.46
N PRO A 212 -25.60 -15.44 13.73
CA PRO A 212 -24.65 -14.94 14.73
C PRO A 212 -23.21 -15.22 14.30
N VAL A 213 -22.26 -14.42 14.77
CA VAL A 213 -20.84 -14.78 14.77
C VAL A 213 -20.49 -15.12 16.23
N PRO A 214 -20.08 -16.36 16.54
CA PRO A 214 -19.78 -16.77 17.90
C PRO A 214 -18.52 -16.08 18.41
N GLU A 215 -18.26 -16.18 19.70
CA GLU A 215 -16.91 -15.93 20.20
C GLU A 215 -15.96 -17.02 19.72
N LEU A 216 -14.79 -16.59 19.26
CA LEU A 216 -13.79 -17.42 18.62
C LEU A 216 -12.59 -17.57 19.56
N LYS A 217 -12.53 -18.71 20.27
CA LYS A 217 -11.44 -19.05 21.19
C LYS A 217 -10.12 -19.09 20.41
N ARG A 218 -9.14 -18.32 20.87
CA ARG A 218 -7.88 -18.09 20.16
C ARG A 218 -6.74 -17.67 21.07
N VAL A 219 -5.52 -17.93 20.64
CA VAL A 219 -4.28 -17.48 21.29
C VAL A 219 -3.42 -16.70 20.30
N ALA A 220 -2.86 -15.58 20.73
CA ALA A 220 -1.77 -14.90 20.04
C ALA A 220 -0.44 -15.50 20.44
N VAL A 221 0.43 -15.72 19.45
CA VAL A 221 1.77 -16.29 19.60
C VAL A 221 2.77 -15.32 19.00
N ASP A 222 3.89 -15.15 19.70
CA ASP A 222 5.02 -14.29 19.37
C ASP A 222 6.31 -15.02 19.84
N ILE A 223 7.44 -14.87 19.13
CA ILE A 223 8.69 -15.58 19.45
C ILE A 223 9.91 -14.65 19.47
N GLU A 224 10.85 -14.95 20.37
CA GLU A 224 12.18 -14.35 20.39
C GLU A 224 13.28 -15.36 20.04
N VAL A 225 14.29 -14.89 19.33
CA VAL A 225 15.37 -15.69 18.74
C VAL A 225 16.69 -14.92 18.86
N GLU A 226 17.79 -15.61 19.18
CA GLU A 226 19.11 -14.95 19.27
C GLU A 226 19.49 -14.28 17.92
N SER A 227 19.83 -13.00 17.96
CA SER A 227 20.25 -12.19 16.81
C SER A 227 21.75 -11.91 16.78
N GLU A 228 22.24 -11.42 15.65
CA GLU A 228 23.50 -10.66 15.58
C GLU A 228 23.13 -9.18 15.47
N GLU A 229 23.87 -8.29 16.13
CA GLU A 229 23.54 -6.85 16.18
C GLU A 229 23.30 -6.27 14.77
N GLY A 230 22.09 -5.74 14.54
CA GLY A 230 21.69 -5.19 13.24
C GLY A 230 21.32 -6.23 12.16
N ARG A 231 21.20 -7.52 12.50
CA ARG A 231 20.84 -8.61 11.56
C ARG A 231 19.70 -9.47 12.11
N MET A 232 18.51 -9.27 11.55
CA MET A 232 17.34 -10.13 11.80
C MET A 232 17.63 -11.60 11.40
N PRO A 233 17.26 -12.59 12.22
CA PRO A 233 17.37 -14.00 11.87
C PRO A 233 16.56 -14.34 10.60
N ASN A 234 17.04 -15.30 9.82
CA ASN A 234 16.30 -15.81 8.67
C ASN A 234 15.60 -17.12 9.08
N PRO A 235 14.26 -17.22 9.01
CA PRO A 235 13.50 -18.39 9.45
C PRO A 235 13.75 -19.64 8.59
N ARG A 236 14.44 -19.50 7.45
CA ARG A 236 14.95 -20.64 6.67
C ARG A 236 16.27 -21.19 7.19
N ASP A 237 17.11 -20.34 7.78
CA ASP A 237 18.45 -20.71 8.24
C ASP A 237 18.38 -21.39 9.62
N HIS A 238 17.39 -21.00 10.45
CA HIS A 238 16.99 -21.63 11.73
C HIS A 238 18.16 -22.02 12.66
N ASP A 239 19.27 -21.28 12.57
CA ASP A 239 20.56 -21.63 13.15
C ASP A 239 20.69 -21.24 14.62
N ARG A 240 19.92 -20.23 15.04
CA ARG A 240 19.88 -19.61 16.36
C ARG A 240 18.81 -20.22 17.25
N ARG A 241 18.96 -20.08 18.57
CA ARG A 241 18.02 -20.64 19.55
C ARG A 241 16.80 -19.73 19.67
N VAL A 242 15.62 -20.33 19.84
CA VAL A 242 14.44 -19.65 20.36
C VAL A 242 14.67 -19.39 21.84
N THR A 243 14.65 -18.12 22.25
CA THR A 243 14.95 -17.66 23.61
C THR A 243 13.67 -17.42 24.42
N ALA A 244 12.58 -16.98 23.77
CA ALA A 244 11.26 -16.89 24.38
C ALA A 244 10.13 -17.25 23.40
N VAL A 245 8.97 -17.65 23.94
CA VAL A 245 7.69 -17.73 23.20
C VAL A 245 6.57 -17.18 24.09
N GLY A 246 5.91 -16.13 23.64
CA GLY A 246 4.82 -15.44 24.32
C GLY A 246 3.44 -15.95 23.89
N PHE A 247 2.51 -16.00 24.83
CA PHE A 247 1.13 -16.44 24.64
C PHE A 247 0.15 -15.55 25.40
N VAL A 248 -0.84 -15.00 24.70
CA VAL A 248 -2.00 -14.31 25.31
C VAL A 248 -3.28 -14.73 24.59
N ALA A 249 -4.31 -15.15 25.33
CA ALA A 249 -5.50 -15.78 24.77
C ALA A 249 -6.84 -15.15 25.21
N SER A 250 -7.89 -15.49 24.46
CA SER A 250 -9.25 -14.95 24.62
C SER A 250 -9.98 -15.36 25.91
N ASP A 251 -9.52 -16.40 26.59
CA ASP A 251 -10.02 -16.86 27.89
C ASP A 251 -9.23 -16.28 29.07
N GLY A 252 -8.31 -15.34 28.81
CA GLY A 252 -7.50 -14.69 29.83
C GLY A 252 -6.19 -15.41 30.17
N PHE A 253 -5.89 -16.55 29.52
CA PHE A 253 -4.59 -17.20 29.66
C PHE A 253 -3.46 -16.27 29.17
N ARG A 254 -2.42 -16.13 29.98
CA ARG A 254 -1.19 -15.36 29.72
C ARG A 254 -0.01 -16.21 30.15
N LYS A 255 0.99 -16.37 29.29
CA LYS A 255 2.17 -17.20 29.55
C LYS A 255 3.32 -16.76 28.67
N VAL A 256 4.54 -16.78 29.19
CA VAL A 256 5.76 -16.69 28.37
C VAL A 256 6.72 -17.80 28.77
N LEU A 257 7.17 -18.58 27.81
CA LEU A 257 8.17 -19.63 28.01
C LEU A 257 9.53 -19.04 27.72
N VAL A 258 10.48 -19.09 28.67
CA VAL A 258 11.81 -18.49 28.49
C VAL A 258 12.92 -19.51 28.71
N LEU A 259 13.95 -19.47 27.86
CA LEU A 259 15.13 -20.32 27.98
C LEU A 259 16.02 -19.82 29.13
N ALA A 260 16.08 -20.57 30.22
CA ALA A 260 16.84 -20.18 31.41
C ALA A 260 18.36 -20.26 31.20
N ASN A 261 18.80 -21.25 30.43
CA ASN A 261 20.22 -21.53 30.24
C ASN A 261 20.82 -20.69 29.10
N ASN A 262 21.80 -19.85 29.47
CA ASN A 262 22.51 -18.87 28.64
C ASN A 262 21.74 -17.58 28.28
N THR A 263 20.62 -17.27 28.95
CA THR A 263 20.03 -15.92 28.90
C THR A 263 20.59 -15.09 30.07
N PRO A 264 20.92 -13.80 29.89
CA PRO A 264 21.43 -12.97 30.99
C PRO A 264 20.47 -12.88 32.19
N THR A 265 21.00 -12.64 33.39
CA THR A 265 20.20 -12.32 34.57
C THR A 265 20.84 -11.17 35.35
N ASP A 266 19.97 -10.28 35.83
CA ASP A 266 20.26 -9.12 36.70
C ASP A 266 19.94 -9.40 38.17
N GLY A 267 19.38 -10.57 38.49
CA GLY A 267 18.86 -10.93 39.81
C GLY A 267 17.39 -10.54 40.05
N THR A 268 16.71 -9.93 39.08
CA THR A 268 15.28 -9.61 39.19
C THR A 268 14.43 -10.90 39.11
N PRO A 269 13.47 -11.13 40.02
CA PRO A 269 12.55 -12.27 39.93
C PRO A 269 11.71 -12.24 38.65
N LEU A 270 11.37 -13.43 38.13
CA LEU A 270 10.52 -13.56 36.95
C LEU A 270 9.07 -13.09 37.20
N ILE A 271 8.42 -12.51 36.19
CA ILE A 271 6.96 -12.24 36.21
C ILE A 271 6.15 -13.53 36.47
N PRO A 272 4.97 -13.45 37.11
CA PRO A 272 4.12 -14.62 37.39
C PRO A 272 3.75 -15.44 36.14
N GLU A 273 3.63 -14.79 34.99
CA GLU A 273 3.35 -15.42 33.70
C GLU A 273 4.55 -16.12 33.06
N ALA A 274 5.78 -15.96 33.56
CA ALA A 274 6.97 -16.54 32.95
C ALA A 274 7.25 -17.96 33.47
N GLU A 275 7.61 -18.87 32.56
CA GLU A 275 8.05 -20.23 32.90
C GLU A 275 9.44 -20.51 32.36
N PRO A 276 10.46 -20.66 33.24
CA PRO A 276 11.80 -21.03 32.82
C PRO A 276 11.85 -22.47 32.30
N CYS A 277 12.50 -22.64 31.16
CA CYS A 277 12.76 -23.92 30.51
C CYS A 277 14.28 -24.15 30.44
N ASN A 278 14.72 -25.37 30.71
CA ASN A 278 16.14 -25.73 30.81
C ASN A 278 16.77 -26.01 29.44
N THR A 279 15.96 -26.41 28.46
CA THR A 279 16.39 -26.70 27.09
C THR A 279 15.43 -26.05 26.10
N GLU A 280 15.94 -25.77 24.90
CA GLU A 280 15.11 -25.25 23.81
C GLU A 280 14.04 -26.28 23.39
N LYS A 281 14.35 -27.57 23.45
CA LYS A 281 13.37 -28.65 23.27
C LYS A 281 12.21 -28.59 24.27
N GLU A 282 12.51 -28.39 25.57
CA GLU A 282 11.47 -28.26 26.60
C GLU A 282 10.55 -27.06 26.31
N LEU A 283 11.13 -25.92 25.94
CA LEU A 283 10.42 -24.71 25.53
C LEU A 283 9.53 -24.98 24.31
N LEU A 284 10.06 -25.61 23.26
CA LEU A 284 9.32 -25.93 22.04
C LEU A 284 8.22 -26.98 22.25
N GLU A 285 8.45 -28.05 23.04
CA GLU A 285 7.42 -29.05 23.34
C GLU A 285 6.28 -28.48 24.22
N LYS A 286 6.58 -27.52 25.12
CA LYS A 286 5.55 -26.76 25.85
C LYS A 286 4.81 -25.79 24.93
N ALA A 287 5.51 -25.04 24.08
CA ALA A 287 4.90 -24.13 23.10
C ALA A 287 3.93 -24.86 22.16
N PHE A 288 4.34 -26.02 21.65
CA PHE A 288 3.48 -26.87 20.82
C PHE A 288 2.29 -27.46 21.58
N ARG A 289 2.41 -27.71 22.89
CA ARG A 289 1.25 -28.11 23.71
C ARG A 289 0.22 -27.00 23.77
N ILE A 290 0.64 -25.78 24.11
CA ILE A 290 -0.23 -24.60 24.17
C ILE A 290 -0.89 -24.35 22.80
N ILE A 291 -0.13 -24.41 21.70
CA ILE A 291 -0.68 -24.24 20.33
C ILE A 291 -1.74 -25.32 19.98
N ASN A 292 -1.70 -26.50 20.59
CA ASN A 292 -2.72 -27.55 20.39
C ASN A 292 -4.00 -27.32 21.21
N GLU A 293 -4.00 -26.45 22.22
CA GLU A 293 -5.14 -26.19 23.12
C GLU A 293 -6.11 -25.10 22.60
N TYR A 294 -5.77 -24.45 21.47
CA TYR A 294 -6.59 -23.38 20.87
C TYR A 294 -6.88 -23.68 19.38
N PRO A 295 -8.13 -23.56 18.93
CA PRO A 295 -8.49 -23.85 17.53
C PRO A 295 -8.07 -22.74 16.56
N ILE A 296 -7.73 -21.56 17.06
CA ILE A 296 -7.34 -20.40 16.23
C ILE A 296 -6.05 -19.81 16.79
N ILE A 297 -5.03 -19.80 15.95
CA ILE A 297 -3.72 -19.21 16.25
C ILE A 297 -3.64 -17.85 15.56
N ILE A 298 -3.25 -16.83 16.32
CA ILE A 298 -3.01 -15.47 15.83
C ILE A 298 -1.51 -15.19 15.92
N THR A 299 -0.95 -14.52 14.92
CA THR A 299 0.43 -14.02 14.94
C THR A 299 0.48 -12.61 14.33
N PHE A 300 1.62 -11.93 14.40
CA PHE A 300 1.90 -10.78 13.56
C PHE A 300 3.17 -11.06 12.75
N ASN A 301 3.03 -11.31 11.43
CA ASN A 301 4.10 -11.74 10.51
C ASN A 301 4.51 -13.24 10.63
N GLY A 302 3.72 -14.06 11.34
CA GLY A 302 4.01 -15.47 11.56
C GLY A 302 3.85 -16.41 10.35
N ASP A 303 3.29 -15.96 9.21
CA ASP A 303 3.45 -16.68 7.94
C ASP A 303 4.87 -16.55 7.37
N ASP A 304 5.50 -15.39 7.53
CA ASP A 304 6.86 -15.12 7.01
C ASP A 304 7.95 -15.51 8.02
N PHE A 305 7.69 -15.46 9.34
CA PHE A 305 8.69 -15.67 10.40
C PHE A 305 8.37 -16.78 11.40
N ASP A 306 7.47 -16.54 12.37
CA ASP A 306 7.34 -17.29 13.62
C ASP A 306 7.08 -18.79 13.43
N LEU A 307 6.01 -19.12 12.70
CA LEU A 307 5.59 -20.51 12.54
C LEU A 307 6.55 -21.31 11.64
N PRO A 308 7.09 -20.78 10.53
CA PRO A 308 8.21 -21.38 9.82
C PRO A 308 9.45 -21.61 10.70
N TYR A 309 9.81 -20.66 11.57
CA TYR A 309 10.97 -20.78 12.46
C TYR A 309 10.76 -21.91 13.47
N LEU A 310 9.66 -21.88 14.22
CA LEU A 310 9.31 -22.92 15.21
C LEU A 310 9.25 -24.31 14.55
N TYR A 311 8.63 -24.43 13.37
CA TYR A 311 8.57 -25.68 12.63
C TYR A 311 9.96 -26.18 12.24
N ALA A 312 10.79 -25.35 11.60
CA ALA A 312 12.13 -25.74 11.15
C ALA A 312 13.04 -26.08 12.34
N ARG A 313 13.07 -25.22 13.36
CA ARG A 313 13.90 -25.37 14.55
C ARG A 313 13.57 -26.62 15.35
N SER A 314 12.30 -27.03 15.40
CA SER A 314 11.89 -28.30 16.04
C SER A 314 12.53 -29.55 15.43
N GLN A 315 13.03 -29.46 14.20
CA GLN A 315 13.64 -30.57 13.44
C GLN A 315 15.17 -30.58 13.55
N ASP A 316 15.75 -29.59 14.22
CA ASP A 316 17.18 -29.53 14.53
C ASP A 316 17.50 -30.43 15.74
N SER A 317 18.65 -31.09 15.74
CA SER A 317 19.12 -31.88 16.89
C SER A 317 19.71 -31.00 18.00
N ARG A 318 20.15 -29.77 17.68
CA ARG A 318 20.82 -28.83 18.61
C ARG A 318 19.95 -28.29 19.73
N ILE A 319 18.62 -28.48 19.64
CA ILE A 319 17.64 -28.03 20.65
C ILE A 319 17.69 -28.87 21.95
N ASP A 320 18.34 -30.03 21.91
CA ASP A 320 18.43 -31.00 23.00
C ASP A 320 19.92 -31.35 23.25
N PRO A 321 20.44 -31.26 24.49
CA PRO A 321 21.78 -31.75 24.82
C PRO A 321 22.06 -33.22 24.43
N ASN A 322 21.00 -34.03 24.27
CA ASN A 322 21.07 -35.43 23.83
C ASN A 322 21.03 -35.59 22.30
N GLY A 323 20.86 -34.51 21.53
CA GLY A 323 20.82 -34.53 20.06
C GLY A 323 19.50 -35.01 19.44
N ILE A 324 18.40 -35.06 20.21
CA ILE A 324 17.13 -35.65 19.77
C ILE A 324 16.11 -34.55 19.41
N ALA A 325 15.88 -34.34 18.12
CA ALA A 325 14.85 -33.43 17.58
C ALA A 325 13.41 -33.82 18.00
N ILE A 326 12.44 -32.91 17.81
CA ILE A 326 11.03 -33.14 18.15
C ILE A 326 10.32 -33.97 17.04
N PRO A 327 9.63 -35.08 17.40
CA PRO A 327 8.85 -35.87 16.44
C PRO A 327 7.76 -35.05 15.72
N ARG A 328 7.67 -35.18 14.39
CA ARG A 328 6.76 -34.39 13.53
C ARG A 328 5.28 -34.60 13.85
N ASP A 329 4.92 -35.70 14.46
CA ASP A 329 3.59 -35.97 15.01
C ASP A 329 3.19 -35.01 16.14
N LYS A 330 4.14 -34.59 16.98
CA LYS A 330 3.93 -33.58 18.03
C LYS A 330 3.85 -32.13 17.51
N VAL A 331 4.39 -31.85 16.32
CA VAL A 331 4.48 -30.48 15.77
C VAL A 331 3.14 -30.05 15.15
N PRO A 332 2.45 -29.03 15.67
CA PRO A 332 1.12 -28.63 15.21
C PRO A 332 1.14 -27.83 13.90
N ILE A 333 2.29 -27.28 13.54
CA ILE A 333 2.49 -26.37 12.41
C ILE A 333 2.65 -27.16 11.11
N MET A 334 2.00 -26.70 10.04
CA MET A 334 2.01 -27.31 8.72
C MET A 334 2.60 -26.32 7.70
N VAL A 335 3.87 -26.51 7.34
CA VAL A 335 4.58 -25.68 6.35
C VAL A 335 4.76 -26.45 5.04
N LYS A 336 4.51 -25.79 3.89
CA LYS A 336 4.75 -26.38 2.56
C LYS A 336 6.26 -26.46 2.28
N LYS A 337 6.67 -27.37 1.38
CA LYS A 337 8.10 -27.46 0.97
C LYS A 337 8.57 -26.20 0.23
N GLU A 338 7.69 -25.56 -0.55
CA GLU A 338 8.01 -24.38 -1.35
C GLU A 338 8.25 -23.11 -0.50
N SER A 339 7.72 -23.05 0.72
CA SER A 339 7.88 -21.93 1.67
C SER A 339 9.35 -21.59 1.92
N PHE A 340 10.23 -22.60 1.89
CA PHE A 340 11.66 -22.47 2.14
C PHE A 340 12.48 -22.11 0.88
N ILE A 341 11.87 -22.05 -0.31
CA ILE A 341 12.60 -21.99 -1.59
C ILE A 341 12.67 -20.58 -2.19
N LYS A 342 11.53 -19.89 -2.36
CA LYS A 342 11.44 -18.64 -3.16
C LYS A 342 12.06 -17.42 -2.42
N ARG A 343 13.21 -16.88 -2.86
CA ARG A 343 13.74 -15.59 -2.32
C ARG A 343 13.05 -14.42 -3.03
N GLY A 344 12.66 -13.38 -2.28
CA GLY A 344 12.05 -12.17 -2.85
C GLY A 344 10.60 -12.32 -3.34
N MET A 345 9.92 -13.36 -2.87
CA MET A 345 8.46 -13.54 -3.02
C MET A 345 7.84 -13.71 -1.63
N GLN A 346 6.58 -13.31 -1.49
CA GLN A 346 5.79 -13.48 -0.27
C GLN A 346 5.73 -14.97 0.14
N ALA A 347 5.84 -15.30 1.44
CA ALA A 347 5.79 -16.71 1.86
C ALA A 347 4.39 -17.31 1.66
N GLU A 348 4.38 -18.61 1.37
CA GLU A 348 3.16 -19.42 1.29
C GLU A 348 2.48 -19.49 2.68
N PRO A 349 1.13 -19.40 2.75
CA PRO A 349 0.39 -19.47 4.01
C PRO A 349 0.75 -20.69 4.87
N VAL A 350 0.95 -20.47 6.17
CA VAL A 350 1.26 -21.53 7.14
C VAL A 350 0.00 -22.01 7.83
N GLY A 351 -0.23 -23.32 7.81
CA GLY A 351 -1.41 -23.96 8.41
C GLY A 351 -1.16 -24.51 9.80
N ILE A 352 -2.25 -24.78 10.53
CA ILE A 352 -2.25 -25.49 11.82
C ILE A 352 -3.03 -26.80 11.64
N ARG A 353 -2.55 -27.88 12.27
CA ARG A 353 -3.15 -29.21 12.14
C ARG A 353 -4.54 -29.27 12.76
N HIS A 354 -4.66 -28.90 14.04
CA HIS A 354 -5.90 -28.94 14.83
C HIS A 354 -6.78 -27.68 14.72
N GLY A 355 -6.40 -26.71 13.87
CA GLY A 355 -7.02 -25.38 13.89
C GLY A 355 -6.75 -24.56 12.63
N ILE A 356 -6.94 -23.23 12.70
CA ILE A 356 -6.57 -22.28 11.64
C ILE A 356 -5.56 -21.25 12.16
N HIS A 357 -4.83 -20.60 11.24
CA HIS A 357 -3.88 -19.53 11.56
C HIS A 357 -4.28 -18.24 10.84
N ILE A 358 -4.33 -17.13 11.56
CA ILE A 358 -4.59 -15.78 11.05
C ILE A 358 -3.37 -14.90 11.34
N ASP A 359 -2.65 -14.52 10.29
CA ASP A 359 -1.55 -13.56 10.38
C ASP A 359 -2.11 -12.13 10.32
N LEU A 360 -1.89 -11.35 11.38
CA LEU A 360 -2.35 -9.98 11.48
C LEU A 360 -1.55 -9.00 10.61
N TYR A 361 -0.28 -9.28 10.31
CA TYR A 361 0.48 -8.45 9.37
C TYR A 361 -0.18 -8.49 7.99
N ARG A 362 -0.49 -9.68 7.49
CA ARG A 362 -1.29 -9.87 6.25
C ARG A 362 -2.65 -9.18 6.32
N THR A 363 -3.31 -9.28 7.47
CA THR A 363 -4.67 -8.74 7.67
C THR A 363 -4.70 -7.20 7.69
N PHE A 364 -3.74 -6.54 8.35
CA PHE A 364 -3.65 -5.09 8.42
C PHE A 364 -2.91 -4.45 7.23
N ASP A 365 -2.07 -5.20 6.50
CA ASP A 365 -1.55 -4.82 5.17
C ASP A 365 -2.65 -4.73 4.10
N ASN A 366 -3.77 -5.44 4.29
CA ASN A 366 -4.94 -5.29 3.42
C ASN A 366 -5.50 -3.86 3.46
N ARG A 367 -5.08 -3.06 2.47
CA ARG A 367 -5.42 -1.64 2.31
C ARG A 367 -6.93 -1.37 2.28
N SER A 368 -7.74 -2.35 1.86
CA SER A 368 -9.20 -2.23 1.87
C SER A 368 -9.78 -2.36 3.28
N ILE A 369 -9.22 -3.24 4.13
CA ILE A 369 -9.55 -3.30 5.56
C ILE A 369 -9.11 -1.99 6.25
N GLN A 370 -7.86 -1.57 6.01
CA GLN A 370 -7.31 -0.30 6.52
C GLN A 370 -8.19 0.92 6.21
N ILE A 371 -8.62 1.09 4.95
CA ILE A 371 -9.40 2.26 4.52
C ILE A 371 -10.89 2.13 4.87
N TYR A 372 -11.53 0.97 4.64
CA TYR A 372 -12.98 0.88 4.68
C TYR A 372 -13.54 0.39 6.01
N ALA A 373 -12.82 -0.44 6.77
CA ALA A 373 -13.16 -0.76 8.16
C ALA A 373 -12.51 0.25 9.12
N PHE A 374 -11.18 0.39 9.07
CA PHE A 374 -10.41 1.20 10.03
C PHE A 374 -10.15 2.66 9.61
N SER A 375 -10.83 3.15 8.56
CA SER A 375 -10.86 4.56 8.16
C SER A 375 -9.48 5.23 7.93
N ARG A 376 -8.45 4.45 7.61
CA ARG A 376 -7.03 4.85 7.50
C ARG A 376 -6.46 5.45 8.80
N ALA A 377 -6.82 4.87 9.96
CA ALA A 377 -6.28 5.25 11.26
C ALA A 377 -4.74 5.10 11.35
N TYR A 378 -4.20 3.98 10.86
CA TYR A 378 -2.76 3.74 10.74
C TYR A 378 -2.26 3.99 9.31
N THR A 379 -0.99 4.39 9.18
CA THR A 379 -0.31 4.59 7.88
C THR A 379 0.85 3.64 7.63
N GLU A 380 1.54 3.21 8.68
CA GLU A 380 2.60 2.20 8.64
C GLU A 380 2.04 0.84 9.07
N HIS A 381 2.74 -0.23 8.72
CA HIS A 381 2.26 -1.61 8.83
C HIS A 381 3.08 -2.45 9.82
N THR A 382 3.73 -1.79 10.78
CA THR A 382 4.42 -2.43 11.92
C THR A 382 3.44 -2.67 13.07
N LEU A 383 3.70 -3.69 13.90
CA LEU A 383 2.88 -3.98 15.09
C LEU A 383 2.75 -2.73 15.98
N ASN A 384 3.85 -2.01 16.22
CA ASN A 384 3.84 -0.79 17.04
C ASN A 384 2.90 0.30 16.48
N ALA A 385 3.04 0.66 15.20
CA ALA A 385 2.26 1.75 14.61
C ALA A 385 0.76 1.42 14.47
N ILE A 386 0.41 0.14 14.32
CA ILE A 386 -0.98 -0.32 14.29
C ILE A 386 -1.57 -0.30 15.71
N CYS A 387 -0.82 -0.74 16.72
CA CYS A 387 -1.24 -0.70 18.12
C CYS A 387 -1.37 0.74 18.65
N GLU A 388 -0.45 1.64 18.32
CA GLU A 388 -0.55 3.06 18.67
C GLU A 388 -1.85 3.66 18.10
N ALA A 389 -2.14 3.40 16.82
CA ALA A 389 -3.30 3.97 16.12
C ALA A 389 -4.67 3.32 16.45
N LEU A 390 -4.70 2.05 16.88
CA LEU A 390 -5.95 1.30 17.13
C LEU A 390 -6.21 0.96 18.60
N LEU A 391 -5.16 0.85 19.43
CA LEU A 391 -5.23 0.48 20.85
C LEU A 391 -4.77 1.61 21.79
N ASN A 392 -4.13 2.66 21.27
CA ASN A 392 -3.45 3.71 22.05
C ASN A 392 -2.43 3.10 23.03
N ASP A 393 -1.63 2.14 22.54
CA ASP A 393 -0.62 1.40 23.31
C ASP A 393 0.53 0.98 22.38
N THR A 394 1.75 0.91 22.91
CA THR A 394 3.00 0.69 22.14
C THR A 394 3.76 -0.54 22.64
N LYS A 395 4.78 -0.96 21.90
CA LYS A 395 5.80 -1.91 22.41
C LYS A 395 6.52 -1.33 23.64
N ILE A 396 7.20 -2.21 24.38
CA ILE A 396 8.20 -1.79 25.37
C ILE A 396 9.46 -1.32 24.62
N GLU A 397 9.96 -0.14 24.95
CA GLU A 397 11.25 0.37 24.45
C GLU A 397 12.39 -0.06 25.39
N PHE A 398 13.55 -0.41 24.83
CA PHE A 398 14.77 -0.75 25.56
C PHE A 398 16.01 -0.33 24.75
N ASP A 399 17.15 -0.12 25.42
CA ASP A 399 18.42 0.20 24.78
C ASP A 399 19.24 -1.09 24.53
N GLY A 400 19.53 -1.42 23.26
CA GLY A 400 20.45 -2.51 22.88
C GLY A 400 19.89 -3.49 21.85
N ASP A 401 20.43 -4.72 21.86
CA ASP A 401 19.92 -5.87 21.09
C ASP A 401 19.16 -6.83 22.03
N ILE A 402 18.12 -7.50 21.49
CA ILE A 402 17.25 -8.40 22.26
C ILE A 402 18.07 -9.53 22.93
N SER A 403 19.12 -10.03 22.26
CA SER A 403 19.99 -11.08 22.80
C SER A 403 20.77 -10.67 24.05
N GLY A 404 20.84 -9.37 24.35
CA GLY A 404 21.50 -8.81 25.53
C GLY A 404 20.56 -8.58 26.74
N LEU A 405 19.25 -8.73 26.57
CA LEU A 405 18.27 -8.45 27.62
C LEU A 405 18.37 -9.44 28.79
N PRO A 406 18.25 -8.98 30.06
CA PRO A 406 17.96 -9.86 31.19
C PRO A 406 16.71 -10.70 30.94
N ILE A 407 16.71 -11.95 31.38
CA ILE A 407 15.62 -12.93 31.17
C ILE A 407 14.24 -12.41 31.59
N GLN A 408 14.16 -11.57 32.61
CA GLN A 408 12.93 -10.90 33.03
C GLN A 408 12.44 -9.88 32.00
N GLN A 409 13.32 -9.03 31.47
CA GLN A 409 12.95 -8.01 30.48
C GLN A 409 12.58 -8.66 29.14
N LEU A 410 13.27 -9.76 28.77
CA LEU A 410 12.91 -10.60 27.62
C LEU A 410 11.51 -11.22 27.80
N ALA A 411 11.19 -11.71 29.00
CA ALA A 411 9.87 -12.26 29.32
C ALA A 411 8.76 -11.19 29.21
N GLU A 412 8.99 -9.99 29.76
CA GLU A 412 8.07 -8.86 29.67
C GLU A 412 7.86 -8.38 28.23
N TYR A 413 8.93 -8.31 27.42
CA TYR A 413 8.87 -7.85 26.02
C TYR A 413 8.07 -8.82 25.13
N CYS A 414 8.41 -10.11 25.11
CA CYS A 414 7.72 -11.11 24.28
C CYS A 414 6.25 -11.31 24.75
N LEU A 415 5.97 -11.23 26.06
CA LEU A 415 4.58 -11.26 26.55
C LEU A 415 3.80 -9.99 26.15
N LYS A 416 4.46 -8.83 26.05
CA LYS A 416 3.83 -7.59 25.58
C LYS A 416 3.47 -7.66 24.10
N ASP A 417 4.32 -8.23 23.25
CA ASP A 417 4.00 -8.35 21.82
C ASP A 417 2.92 -9.40 21.53
N ALA A 418 2.89 -10.50 22.29
CA ALA A 418 1.75 -11.41 22.32
C ALA A 418 0.45 -10.71 22.80
N ASP A 419 0.51 -9.86 23.84
CA ASP A 419 -0.63 -9.08 24.35
C ASP A 419 -1.18 -8.08 23.32
N LEU A 420 -0.30 -7.31 22.68
CA LEU A 420 -0.65 -6.38 21.62
C LEU A 420 -1.28 -7.10 20.42
N THR A 421 -0.66 -8.20 19.97
CA THR A 421 -1.17 -9.06 18.90
C THR A 421 -2.55 -9.65 19.23
N TYR A 422 -2.76 -10.12 20.46
CA TYR A 422 -4.08 -10.56 20.91
C TYR A 422 -5.11 -9.41 20.90
N ARG A 423 -4.77 -8.25 21.46
CA ARG A 423 -5.69 -7.10 21.60
C ARG A 423 -6.12 -6.50 20.26
N LEU A 424 -5.26 -6.56 19.23
CA LEU A 424 -5.65 -6.25 17.84
C LEU A 424 -6.76 -7.16 17.28
N THR A 425 -7.05 -8.31 17.89
CA THR A 425 -8.22 -9.13 17.57
C THR A 425 -9.41 -8.90 18.50
N GLY A 426 -9.18 -8.50 19.75
CA GLY A 426 -10.21 -8.35 20.80
C GLY A 426 -10.88 -6.98 20.86
N PHE A 427 -10.23 -5.92 20.37
CA PHE A 427 -10.74 -4.55 20.48
C PHE A 427 -12.09 -4.34 19.77
N ASN A 428 -12.85 -3.34 20.25
CA ASN A 428 -14.19 -2.99 19.77
C ASN A 428 -15.16 -4.20 19.73
N ASP A 429 -15.08 -5.06 20.76
CA ASP A 429 -15.80 -6.33 20.89
C ASP A 429 -15.56 -7.24 19.67
N ASN A 430 -14.31 -7.73 19.58
CA ASN A 430 -13.86 -8.69 18.57
C ASN A 430 -14.08 -8.23 17.11
N LEU A 431 -14.06 -6.92 16.86
CA LEU A 431 -14.47 -6.29 15.59
C LEU A 431 -13.79 -6.93 14.38
N LEU A 432 -12.47 -7.15 14.45
CA LEU A 432 -11.72 -7.74 13.36
C LEU A 432 -12.13 -9.20 13.08
N MET A 433 -12.25 -10.02 14.13
CA MET A 433 -12.66 -11.43 14.00
C MET A 433 -14.08 -11.55 13.43
N ARG A 434 -15.01 -10.72 13.91
CA ARG A 434 -16.37 -10.66 13.37
C ARG A 434 -16.38 -10.20 11.91
N LEU A 435 -15.55 -9.22 11.54
CA LEU A 435 -15.41 -8.73 10.17
C LEU A 435 -14.89 -9.82 9.21
N LEU A 436 -13.85 -10.58 9.61
CA LEU A 436 -13.29 -11.66 8.80
C LEU A 436 -14.30 -12.77 8.51
N VAL A 437 -15.06 -13.22 9.52
CA VAL A 437 -16.13 -14.23 9.33
C VAL A 437 -17.23 -13.72 8.39
N VAL A 438 -17.65 -12.46 8.53
CA VAL A 438 -18.68 -11.89 7.65
C VAL A 438 -18.16 -11.70 6.21
N ILE A 439 -16.89 -11.33 6.02
CA ILE A 439 -16.29 -11.27 4.69
C ILE A 439 -16.14 -12.67 4.09
N ALA A 440 -15.87 -13.72 4.88
CA ALA A 440 -15.88 -15.11 4.41
C ALA A 440 -17.26 -15.55 3.90
N ARG A 441 -18.34 -15.24 4.62
CA ARG A 441 -19.74 -15.47 4.18
C ARG A 441 -20.02 -14.87 2.81
N ILE A 442 -19.59 -13.63 2.59
CA ILE A 442 -19.82 -12.91 1.34
C ILE A 442 -18.90 -13.45 0.23
N GLY A 443 -17.61 -13.56 0.52
CA GLY A 443 -16.55 -13.92 -0.42
C GLY A 443 -16.47 -15.39 -0.82
N ARG A 444 -17.17 -16.29 -0.10
CA ARG A 444 -17.19 -17.75 -0.33
C ARG A 444 -15.82 -18.44 -0.15
N LEU A 445 -14.92 -17.86 0.63
CA LEU A 445 -13.57 -18.34 0.89
C LEU A 445 -13.34 -18.55 2.39
N SER A 446 -12.38 -19.42 2.74
CA SER A 446 -11.97 -19.73 4.12
C SER A 446 -11.62 -18.45 4.92
N VAL A 447 -11.90 -18.41 6.22
CA VAL A 447 -11.60 -17.24 7.07
C VAL A 447 -10.10 -16.92 7.07
N ASP A 448 -9.25 -17.94 6.99
CA ASP A 448 -7.80 -17.84 6.89
C ASP A 448 -7.29 -17.46 5.47
N ASP A 449 -8.05 -17.72 4.41
CA ASP A 449 -7.81 -17.15 3.06
C ASP A 449 -8.20 -15.66 3.03
N ILE A 450 -9.35 -15.30 3.62
CA ILE A 450 -9.86 -13.91 3.67
C ILE A 450 -8.89 -12.98 4.40
N ALA A 451 -8.29 -13.43 5.51
CA ALA A 451 -7.27 -12.69 6.24
C ALA A 451 -6.02 -12.33 5.41
N ARG A 452 -5.78 -13.04 4.30
CA ARG A 452 -4.55 -12.95 3.49
C ARG A 452 -4.74 -12.30 2.14
N PHE A 453 -5.93 -12.37 1.55
CA PHE A 453 -6.17 -11.92 0.18
C PHE A 453 -6.80 -10.53 0.08
N GLY A 454 -6.60 -9.87 -1.08
CA GLY A 454 -7.25 -8.62 -1.43
C GLY A 454 -8.67 -8.82 -1.97
N VAL A 455 -9.46 -7.74 -1.99
CA VAL A 455 -10.88 -7.71 -2.36
C VAL A 455 -11.19 -8.41 -3.70
N ASN A 456 -10.30 -8.34 -4.70
CA ASN A 456 -10.50 -9.03 -5.98
C ASN A 456 -10.65 -10.55 -5.84
N GLN A 457 -9.88 -11.19 -4.94
CA GLN A 457 -9.98 -12.63 -4.71
C GLN A 457 -11.31 -12.97 -4.02
N TRP A 458 -11.77 -12.11 -3.10
CA TRP A 458 -13.08 -12.26 -2.46
C TRP A 458 -14.21 -12.14 -3.50
N ILE A 459 -14.15 -11.15 -4.40
CA ILE A 459 -15.11 -10.98 -5.51
C ILE A 459 -15.06 -12.17 -6.49
N ARG A 460 -13.86 -12.69 -6.80
CA ARG A 460 -13.67 -13.91 -7.61
C ARG A 460 -14.40 -15.10 -6.99
N GLY A 461 -14.27 -15.30 -5.67
CA GLY A 461 -14.96 -16.35 -4.93
C GLY A 461 -16.49 -16.27 -5.03
N ILE A 462 -17.08 -15.06 -4.93
CA ILE A 462 -18.53 -14.88 -5.14
C ILE A 462 -18.92 -15.29 -6.56
N LEU A 463 -18.23 -14.76 -7.58
CA LEU A 463 -18.58 -15.04 -8.98
C LEU A 463 -18.43 -16.53 -9.31
N TYR A 464 -17.36 -17.18 -8.86
CA TYR A 464 -17.10 -18.59 -9.13
C TYR A 464 -18.13 -19.51 -8.45
N TYR A 465 -18.47 -19.24 -7.18
CA TYR A 465 -19.53 -19.94 -6.47
C TYR A 465 -20.86 -19.86 -7.21
N GLU A 466 -21.26 -18.65 -7.62
CA GLU A 466 -22.56 -18.39 -8.23
C GLU A 466 -22.67 -18.97 -9.65
N HIS A 467 -21.60 -18.96 -10.46
CA HIS A 467 -21.56 -19.70 -11.72
C HIS A 467 -21.75 -21.20 -11.50
N ARG A 468 -21.10 -21.76 -10.47
CA ARG A 468 -21.25 -23.18 -10.17
C ARG A 468 -22.69 -23.53 -9.80
N GLN A 469 -23.36 -22.71 -8.98
CA GLN A 469 -24.77 -22.91 -8.62
C GLN A 469 -25.70 -22.80 -9.85
N ARG A 470 -25.33 -22.01 -10.86
CA ARG A 470 -26.10 -21.81 -12.11
C ARG A 470 -25.80 -22.85 -13.20
N ASN A 471 -24.89 -23.81 -12.95
CA ASN A 471 -24.27 -24.69 -13.95
C ASN A 471 -23.71 -23.93 -15.18
N GLU A 472 -23.22 -22.72 -14.95
CA GLU A 472 -22.56 -21.89 -15.96
C GLU A 472 -21.07 -22.30 -16.05
N LEU A 473 -20.51 -22.21 -17.26
CA LEU A 473 -19.06 -22.34 -17.47
C LEU A 473 -18.42 -20.99 -17.10
N ILE A 474 -17.43 -21.01 -16.20
CA ILE A 474 -16.71 -19.78 -15.84
C ILE A 474 -15.88 -19.32 -17.05
N PRO A 475 -16.09 -18.10 -17.57
CA PRO A 475 -15.50 -17.66 -18.82
C PRO A 475 -13.99 -17.43 -18.69
N SER A 476 -13.25 -17.76 -19.73
CA SER A 476 -11.82 -17.45 -19.80
C SER A 476 -11.60 -15.95 -20.03
N ARG A 477 -10.43 -15.48 -19.62
CA ARG A 477 -10.00 -14.08 -19.79
C ARG A 477 -10.16 -13.58 -21.24
N SER A 478 -9.72 -14.37 -22.21
CA SER A 478 -9.74 -13.98 -23.63
C SER A 478 -11.14 -13.95 -24.23
N GLU A 479 -12.09 -14.71 -23.69
CA GLU A 479 -13.51 -14.61 -24.07
C GLU A 479 -14.15 -13.31 -23.55
N LEU A 480 -13.76 -12.85 -22.36
CA LEU A 480 -14.17 -11.55 -21.82
C LEU A 480 -13.59 -10.38 -22.65
N GLU A 481 -12.31 -10.46 -23.03
CA GLU A 481 -11.65 -9.47 -23.88
C GLU A 481 -12.26 -9.41 -25.30
N ALA A 482 -12.73 -10.54 -25.83
CA ALA A 482 -13.39 -10.62 -27.13
C ALA A 482 -14.76 -9.91 -27.19
N LYS A 483 -15.43 -9.66 -26.04
CA LYS A 483 -16.73 -8.97 -26.00
C LYS A 483 -16.68 -7.46 -26.32
N GLY A 484 -15.49 -6.89 -26.50
CA GLY A 484 -15.30 -5.54 -27.04
C GLY A 484 -14.50 -4.60 -26.15
N SER A 485 -14.27 -3.38 -26.65
CA SER A 485 -13.42 -2.37 -26.02
C SER A 485 -14.19 -1.09 -25.65
N ALA A 486 -13.57 -0.19 -24.87
CA ALA A 486 -14.19 1.03 -24.37
C ALA A 486 -14.64 1.97 -25.51
N SER A 487 -15.90 2.41 -25.45
CA SER A 487 -16.61 3.02 -26.58
C SER A 487 -16.96 4.51 -26.43
N THR A 488 -16.98 5.03 -25.20
CA THR A 488 -17.22 6.44 -24.90
C THR A 488 -15.98 7.29 -25.20
N THR A 489 -16.15 8.44 -25.85
CA THR A 489 -15.08 9.44 -25.94
C THR A 489 -15.23 10.47 -24.83
N ALA A 490 -14.14 10.76 -24.12
CA ALA A 490 -14.14 11.71 -23.03
C ALA A 490 -13.99 13.16 -23.51
N VAL A 491 -14.70 14.09 -22.86
CA VAL A 491 -14.62 15.55 -23.13
C VAL A 491 -13.18 16.06 -22.92
N ILE A 492 -12.49 15.52 -21.92
CA ILE A 492 -11.05 15.64 -21.74
C ILE A 492 -10.38 14.50 -22.52
N LYS A 493 -9.52 14.80 -23.50
CA LYS A 493 -8.86 13.80 -24.39
C LYS A 493 -7.95 12.78 -23.68
N GLU A 494 -7.84 12.85 -22.35
CA GLU A 494 -6.95 12.02 -21.52
C GLU A 494 -7.62 10.76 -20.94
N LYS A 495 -8.96 10.67 -20.87
CA LYS A 495 -9.65 9.46 -20.38
C LYS A 495 -10.18 8.55 -21.51
N LYS A 496 -10.16 7.23 -21.27
CA LYS A 496 -10.73 6.18 -22.15
C LYS A 496 -12.27 6.14 -22.16
N TYR A 497 -12.89 6.92 -21.27
CA TYR A 497 -14.33 7.05 -21.06
C TYR A 497 -14.61 8.37 -20.30
N ARG A 498 -15.81 8.94 -20.43
CA ARG A 498 -16.21 10.12 -19.63
C ARG A 498 -16.24 9.72 -18.15
N GLY A 499 -15.47 10.41 -17.31
CA GLY A 499 -15.51 10.24 -15.85
C GLY A 499 -16.73 10.94 -15.22
N GLY A 500 -16.82 10.90 -13.89
CA GLY A 500 -17.80 11.68 -13.15
C GLY A 500 -17.70 13.18 -13.45
N GLU A 501 -18.85 13.85 -13.50
CA GLU A 501 -18.91 15.30 -13.73
C GLU A 501 -18.64 16.07 -12.43
N VAL A 502 -17.69 17.00 -12.46
CA VAL A 502 -17.31 17.82 -11.31
C VAL A 502 -17.71 19.26 -11.61
N VAL A 503 -18.58 19.82 -10.79
CA VAL A 503 -18.95 21.25 -10.84
C VAL A 503 -17.84 22.05 -10.17
N GLU A 504 -17.33 23.08 -10.86
CA GLU A 504 -16.31 23.97 -10.30
C GLU A 504 -16.84 24.70 -9.05
N PRO A 505 -16.15 24.62 -7.89
CA PRO A 505 -16.62 25.23 -6.66
C PRO A 505 -16.41 26.75 -6.67
N ILE A 506 -17.40 27.52 -6.21
CA ILE A 506 -17.30 28.98 -6.04
C ILE A 506 -16.27 29.28 -4.94
N PRO A 507 -15.12 29.92 -5.22
CA PRO A 507 -14.09 30.16 -4.20
C PRO A 507 -14.55 31.22 -3.19
N GLY A 508 -14.46 30.91 -1.89
CA GLY A 508 -14.84 31.83 -0.82
C GLY A 508 -14.94 31.14 0.55
N ILE A 509 -15.29 31.93 1.57
CA ILE A 509 -15.68 31.40 2.88
C ILE A 509 -17.21 31.34 2.90
N HIS A 510 -17.77 30.14 3.02
CA HIS A 510 -19.21 29.89 2.96
C HIS A 510 -19.71 29.35 4.30
N PHE A 511 -20.84 29.86 4.78
CA PHE A 511 -21.49 29.43 6.02
C PHE A 511 -22.84 28.77 5.70
N GLY A 512 -23.28 27.82 6.53
CA GLY A 512 -24.57 27.13 6.33
C GLY A 512 -24.60 26.11 5.17
N VAL A 513 -23.43 25.65 4.70
CA VAL A 513 -23.33 24.69 3.59
C VAL A 513 -23.92 23.33 3.97
N VAL A 514 -24.87 22.85 3.17
CA VAL A 514 -25.44 21.50 3.26
C VAL A 514 -24.83 20.62 2.17
N VAL A 515 -24.28 19.46 2.56
CA VAL A 515 -23.69 18.49 1.64
C VAL A 515 -24.71 17.39 1.31
N MET A 516 -24.90 17.13 0.02
CA MET A 516 -25.73 16.03 -0.49
C MET A 516 -24.84 15.05 -1.29
N ASP A 517 -25.02 13.75 -1.08
CA ASP A 517 -24.19 12.70 -1.67
C ASP A 517 -25.03 11.47 -2.07
N PHE A 518 -24.59 10.76 -3.11
CA PHE A 518 -25.24 9.55 -3.60
C PHE A 518 -24.73 8.30 -2.86
N ALA A 519 -25.59 7.72 -2.01
CA ALA A 519 -25.28 6.51 -1.25
C ALA A 519 -24.78 5.34 -2.14
N SER A 520 -23.46 5.17 -2.19
CA SER A 520 -22.75 4.19 -3.03
C SER A 520 -23.10 4.30 -4.52
N LEU A 521 -22.72 5.42 -5.15
CA LEU A 521 -23.01 5.76 -6.55
C LEU A 521 -22.75 4.63 -7.56
N TYR A 522 -21.49 4.19 -7.76
CA TYR A 522 -21.18 3.18 -8.79
C TYR A 522 -21.90 1.83 -8.57
N PRO A 523 -21.96 1.24 -7.36
CA PRO A 523 -22.84 0.09 -7.07
C PRO A 523 -24.32 0.31 -7.41
N SER A 524 -24.82 1.55 -7.27
CA SER A 524 -26.20 1.91 -7.64
C SER A 524 -26.39 1.93 -9.16
N ILE A 525 -25.43 2.47 -9.91
CA ILE A 525 -25.42 2.49 -11.38
C ILE A 525 -25.32 1.05 -11.94
N ILE A 526 -24.42 0.24 -11.37
CA ILE A 526 -24.25 -1.18 -11.71
C ILE A 526 -25.59 -1.95 -11.59
N LYS A 527 -26.32 -1.72 -10.49
CA LYS A 527 -27.66 -2.28 -10.31
C LYS A 527 -28.66 -1.75 -11.36
N VAL A 528 -28.86 -0.43 -11.40
CA VAL A 528 -29.96 0.21 -12.15
C VAL A 528 -29.85 -0.04 -13.66
N HIS A 529 -28.64 -0.04 -14.21
CA HIS A 529 -28.40 -0.25 -15.63
C HIS A 529 -28.03 -1.70 -15.99
N ASN A 530 -28.28 -2.67 -15.09
CA ASN A 530 -28.05 -4.09 -15.31
C ASN A 530 -26.61 -4.45 -15.77
N LEU A 531 -25.61 -3.73 -15.25
CA LEU A 531 -24.23 -3.82 -15.73
C LEU A 531 -23.54 -5.08 -15.18
N SER A 532 -23.14 -5.97 -16.08
CA SER A 532 -22.28 -7.12 -15.83
C SER A 532 -21.60 -7.53 -17.14
N TYR A 533 -20.49 -8.26 -17.08
CA TYR A 533 -19.67 -8.56 -18.27
C TYR A 533 -20.41 -9.48 -19.28
N GLU A 534 -21.38 -10.29 -18.84
CA GLU A 534 -22.21 -11.13 -19.70
C GLU A 534 -23.41 -10.36 -20.29
N THR A 535 -23.99 -9.40 -19.55
CA THR A 535 -25.12 -8.58 -20.04
C THR A 535 -24.70 -7.44 -20.96
N ILE A 536 -23.50 -6.89 -20.79
CA ILE A 536 -22.93 -5.89 -21.71
C ILE A 536 -22.53 -6.56 -23.02
N ASN A 537 -22.89 -5.97 -24.16
CA ASN A 537 -22.63 -6.51 -25.51
C ASN A 537 -23.06 -7.99 -25.63
N CYS A 538 -24.24 -8.32 -25.11
CA CYS A 538 -24.81 -9.67 -25.21
C CYS A 538 -25.12 -10.05 -26.68
N PRO A 539 -25.15 -11.35 -27.03
CA PRO A 539 -25.31 -11.81 -28.42
C PRO A 539 -26.73 -11.61 -29.00
N HIS A 540 -27.68 -11.10 -28.22
CA HIS A 540 -29.07 -10.90 -28.64
C HIS A 540 -29.23 -9.64 -29.52
N ASP A 541 -29.76 -9.81 -30.73
CA ASP A 541 -29.86 -8.73 -31.71
C ASP A 541 -30.88 -7.65 -31.34
N ASP A 542 -32.02 -8.02 -30.74
CA ASP A 542 -33.02 -7.07 -30.24
C ASP A 542 -32.48 -6.22 -29.08
N CYS A 543 -31.51 -6.74 -28.31
CA CYS A 543 -30.89 -6.02 -27.22
C CYS A 543 -29.97 -4.90 -27.72
N ARG A 544 -29.55 -4.89 -28.99
CA ARG A 544 -28.75 -3.81 -29.59
C ARG A 544 -29.46 -2.45 -29.58
N GLU A 545 -30.79 -2.44 -29.43
CA GLU A 545 -31.57 -1.20 -29.25
C GLU A 545 -31.36 -0.58 -27.85
N ALA A 546 -31.05 -1.39 -26.83
CA ALA A 546 -30.85 -0.96 -25.45
C ALA A 546 -29.42 -0.43 -25.23
N MET A 547 -29.04 0.54 -26.05
CA MET A 547 -27.74 1.22 -26.00
C MET A 547 -27.61 2.03 -24.69
N ILE A 548 -26.43 1.97 -24.07
CA ILE A 548 -26.10 2.88 -22.97
C ILE A 548 -25.76 4.25 -23.58
N GLU A 549 -26.38 5.30 -23.04
CA GLU A 549 -26.25 6.67 -23.54
C GLU A 549 -24.78 7.14 -23.64
N GLY A 550 -24.40 7.71 -24.77
CA GLY A 550 -23.04 8.18 -25.06
C GLY A 550 -22.01 7.08 -25.36
N THR A 551 -22.42 5.80 -25.37
CA THR A 551 -21.55 4.64 -25.61
C THR A 551 -21.88 3.94 -26.95
N THR A 552 -21.07 2.97 -27.37
CA THR A 552 -21.45 2.00 -28.42
C THR A 552 -21.77 0.61 -27.83
N HIS A 553 -22.09 0.54 -26.54
CA HIS A 553 -22.40 -0.69 -25.82
C HIS A 553 -23.90 -0.80 -25.56
N TRP A 554 -24.42 -2.01 -25.56
CA TRP A 554 -25.82 -2.30 -25.23
C TRP A 554 -25.95 -3.26 -24.05
N VAL A 555 -27.10 -3.20 -23.38
CA VAL A 555 -27.44 -4.00 -22.20
C VAL A 555 -28.46 -5.07 -22.57
N CYS A 556 -28.26 -6.29 -22.06
CA CYS A 556 -29.22 -7.37 -22.24
C CYS A 556 -30.59 -7.05 -21.62
N LYS A 557 -31.65 -7.15 -22.43
CA LYS A 557 -33.06 -7.10 -22.03
C LYS A 557 -33.53 -8.43 -21.41
N HIS A 558 -32.99 -9.56 -21.86
CA HIS A 558 -33.50 -10.92 -21.54
C HIS A 558 -33.03 -11.52 -20.20
N ARG A 559 -31.84 -11.15 -19.70
CA ARG A 559 -31.31 -11.66 -18.42
C ARG A 559 -30.75 -10.56 -17.54
N LYS A 560 -30.90 -10.73 -16.22
CA LYS A 560 -30.15 -9.95 -15.23
C LYS A 560 -28.68 -10.36 -15.23
N GLY A 561 -27.81 -9.39 -14.96
CA GLY A 561 -26.37 -9.59 -14.89
C GLY A 561 -25.92 -9.97 -13.49
N LEU A 562 -25.06 -10.98 -13.36
CA LEU A 562 -24.60 -11.51 -12.09
C LEU A 562 -23.92 -10.43 -11.22
N THR A 563 -23.08 -9.58 -11.81
CA THR A 563 -22.47 -8.44 -11.11
C THR A 563 -23.55 -7.47 -10.60
N SER A 564 -24.55 -7.16 -11.42
CA SER A 564 -25.68 -6.30 -11.06
C SER A 564 -26.53 -6.87 -9.91
N LEU A 565 -26.83 -8.17 -9.96
CA LEU A 565 -27.55 -8.89 -8.90
C LEU A 565 -26.76 -8.87 -7.58
N LEU A 566 -25.50 -9.30 -7.59
CA LEU A 566 -24.67 -9.42 -6.38
C LEU A 566 -24.34 -8.07 -5.77
N ILE A 567 -23.75 -7.15 -6.55
CA ILE A 567 -23.36 -5.81 -6.08
C ILE A 567 -24.61 -4.99 -5.70
N GLY A 568 -25.68 -5.10 -6.49
CA GLY A 568 -26.94 -4.41 -6.22
C GLY A 568 -27.66 -4.92 -4.97
N SER A 569 -27.71 -6.23 -4.73
CA SER A 569 -28.39 -6.81 -3.55
C SER A 569 -27.65 -6.49 -2.25
N LEU A 570 -26.32 -6.67 -2.24
CA LEU A 570 -25.46 -6.28 -1.12
C LEU A 570 -25.55 -4.75 -0.84
N ARG A 571 -25.54 -3.91 -1.89
CA ARG A 571 -25.72 -2.46 -1.76
C ARG A 571 -27.05 -2.10 -1.11
N ASP A 572 -28.15 -2.67 -1.56
CA ASP A 572 -29.48 -2.34 -1.02
C ASP A 572 -29.67 -2.86 0.40
N LEU A 573 -29.20 -4.07 0.73
CA LEU A 573 -29.17 -4.56 2.11
C LEU A 573 -28.33 -3.65 3.02
N ARG A 574 -27.13 -3.24 2.59
CA ARG A 574 -26.29 -2.34 3.37
C ARG A 574 -26.96 -0.98 3.59
N VAL A 575 -27.52 -0.38 2.55
CA VAL A 575 -28.06 0.99 2.61
C VAL A 575 -29.43 1.05 3.30
N ASN A 576 -30.35 0.15 2.96
CA ASN A 576 -31.76 0.23 3.33
C ASN A 576 -32.15 -0.62 4.55
N TYR A 577 -31.28 -1.52 5.01
CA TYR A 577 -31.54 -2.48 6.09
C TYR A 577 -30.45 -2.40 7.17
N TYR A 578 -29.23 -2.91 6.93
CA TYR A 578 -28.17 -2.99 7.95
C TYR A 578 -27.74 -1.62 8.52
N LYS A 579 -27.66 -0.57 7.69
CA LYS A 579 -27.41 0.82 8.17
C LYS A 579 -28.46 1.36 9.14
N HIS A 580 -29.68 0.84 9.12
CA HIS A 580 -30.76 1.22 10.01
C HIS A 580 -30.77 0.35 11.27
N LEU A 581 -30.72 -0.99 11.12
CA LEU A 581 -30.70 -1.92 12.25
C LEU A 581 -29.50 -1.69 13.18
N ALA A 582 -28.31 -1.40 12.62
CA ALA A 582 -27.11 -1.03 13.40
C ALA A 582 -27.28 0.23 14.29
N LYS A 583 -28.31 1.04 14.05
CA LYS A 583 -28.62 2.29 14.78
C LYS A 583 -29.89 2.21 15.63
N ASP A 584 -30.74 1.21 15.42
CA ASP A 584 -32.01 1.08 16.13
C ASP A 584 -31.79 0.63 17.57
N LYS A 585 -31.77 1.58 18.50
CA LYS A 585 -31.50 1.37 19.94
C LYS A 585 -32.43 0.37 20.64
N THR A 586 -33.54 -0.05 20.01
CA THR A 586 -34.45 -1.06 20.59
C THR A 586 -33.97 -2.49 20.38
N LEU A 587 -33.00 -2.73 19.49
CA LEU A 587 -32.39 -4.04 19.28
C LEU A 587 -31.27 -4.33 20.29
N PRO A 588 -31.03 -5.61 20.67
CA PRO A 588 -29.94 -6.00 21.55
C PRO A 588 -28.57 -5.44 21.11
N PRO A 589 -27.66 -5.08 22.05
CA PRO A 589 -26.34 -4.56 21.69
C PRO A 589 -25.56 -5.44 20.71
N GLN A 590 -25.60 -6.76 20.93
CA GLN A 590 -24.93 -7.77 20.09
C GLN A 590 -25.48 -7.80 18.65
N GLU A 591 -26.81 -7.75 18.48
CA GLU A 591 -27.45 -7.63 17.15
C GLU A 591 -27.02 -6.34 16.44
N ARG A 592 -27.12 -5.18 17.12
CA ARG A 592 -26.75 -3.87 16.54
C ARG A 592 -25.29 -3.84 16.10
N GLN A 593 -24.42 -4.50 16.85
CA GLN A 593 -23.01 -4.63 16.51
C GLN A 593 -22.78 -5.57 15.32
N LEU A 594 -23.43 -6.74 15.27
CA LEU A 594 -23.39 -7.64 14.11
C LEU A 594 -23.82 -6.88 12.83
N TYR A 595 -24.92 -6.14 12.89
CA TYR A 595 -25.41 -5.34 11.76
C TYR A 595 -24.47 -4.18 11.37
N ASN A 596 -23.74 -3.60 12.33
CA ASN A 596 -22.65 -2.66 12.05
C ASN A 596 -21.48 -3.36 11.32
N VAL A 597 -21.04 -4.54 11.80
CA VAL A 597 -19.97 -5.33 11.15
C VAL A 597 -20.37 -5.70 9.73
N VAL A 598 -21.59 -6.19 9.49
CA VAL A 598 -22.11 -6.49 8.14
C VAL A 598 -22.14 -5.24 7.24
N SER A 599 -22.58 -4.10 7.77
CA SER A 599 -22.56 -2.81 7.06
C SER A 599 -21.15 -2.32 6.71
N GLN A 600 -20.13 -2.72 7.49
CA GLN A 600 -18.71 -2.46 7.21
C GLN A 600 -18.12 -3.47 6.22
N ALA A 601 -18.34 -4.78 6.39
CA ALA A 601 -17.89 -5.82 5.46
C ALA A 601 -18.34 -5.52 4.01
N ILE A 602 -19.63 -5.21 3.84
CA ILE A 602 -20.17 -4.82 2.54
C ILE A 602 -19.57 -3.47 2.05
N LYS A 603 -19.21 -2.53 2.95
CA LYS A 603 -18.49 -1.30 2.55
C LYS A 603 -17.11 -1.62 1.98
N VAL A 604 -16.39 -2.60 2.52
CA VAL A 604 -15.03 -2.96 2.06
C VAL A 604 -15.05 -3.48 0.62
N ILE A 605 -16.02 -4.33 0.29
CA ILE A 605 -16.11 -5.02 -1.01
C ILE A 605 -16.46 -4.06 -2.18
N LEU A 606 -17.11 -2.93 -1.91
CA LEU A 606 -17.77 -2.11 -2.95
C LEU A 606 -16.92 -1.01 -3.65
N ASN A 607 -15.63 -0.80 -3.33
CA ASN A 607 -15.00 0.53 -3.50
C ASN A 607 -13.56 0.64 -4.10
N ALA A 608 -13.12 -0.16 -5.09
CA ALA A 608 -11.68 -0.23 -5.44
C ALA A 608 -11.27 -0.04 -6.96
N CYS A 609 -10.19 0.74 -7.29
CA CYS A 609 -9.36 0.72 -8.56
C CYS A 609 -7.85 1.26 -8.49
N PHE A 610 -6.73 0.46 -8.51
CA PHE A 610 -5.25 0.77 -8.78
C PHE A 610 -4.07 0.90 -7.65
N THR A 611 -2.70 1.08 -7.89
CA THR A 611 -1.38 0.83 -7.07
C THR A 611 -0.98 1.42 -5.67
N ALA A 612 -0.04 0.73 -5.00
CA ALA A 612 0.86 1.23 -3.94
C ALA A 612 2.21 1.91 -4.37
N ASP A 613 2.94 1.42 -5.38
CA ASP A 613 4.40 1.61 -5.53
C ASP A 613 4.87 2.75 -6.46
N THR A 614 4.02 3.17 -7.40
CA THR A 614 4.41 4.07 -8.49
C THR A 614 4.76 5.48 -7.99
N GLU A 615 5.79 6.10 -8.57
CA GLU A 615 6.17 7.49 -8.27
C GLU A 615 5.78 8.43 -9.41
N VAL A 616 5.28 9.62 -9.05
CA VAL A 616 4.82 10.66 -9.98
C VAL A 616 5.62 11.92 -9.75
N LEU A 617 6.04 12.55 -10.86
CA LEU A 617 6.69 13.86 -10.81
C LEU A 617 5.65 14.96 -10.62
N THR A 618 5.70 15.63 -9.47
CA THR A 618 4.91 16.82 -9.14
C THR A 618 5.79 18.08 -9.23
N PRO A 619 5.20 19.29 -9.23
CA PRO A 619 5.98 20.53 -9.15
C PRO A 619 6.90 20.63 -7.93
N ASP A 620 6.60 19.89 -6.85
CA ASP A 620 7.35 19.88 -5.59
C ASP A 620 8.41 18.75 -5.52
N GLY A 621 8.47 17.87 -6.52
CA GLY A 621 9.42 16.75 -6.60
C GLY A 621 8.77 15.43 -7.03
N LEU A 622 9.52 14.32 -6.98
CA LEU A 622 8.92 12.98 -7.05
C LEU A 622 8.13 12.71 -5.75
N ARG A 623 6.94 12.14 -5.90
CA ARG A 623 6.08 11.70 -4.79
C ARG A 623 5.47 10.34 -5.11
N LYS A 624 5.30 9.46 -4.12
CA LYS A 624 4.55 8.22 -4.31
C LYS A 624 3.11 8.55 -4.63
N ILE A 625 2.54 7.78 -5.55
CA ILE A 625 1.19 8.02 -6.07
C ILE A 625 0.11 7.84 -4.99
N THR A 626 0.40 7.03 -3.97
CA THR A 626 -0.35 6.81 -2.73
C THR A 626 -0.43 8.01 -1.77
N ASP A 627 0.49 8.98 -1.91
CA ASP A 627 0.52 10.22 -1.13
C ASP A 627 -0.19 11.38 -1.85
N LEU A 628 -0.57 11.17 -3.11
CA LEU A 628 -1.33 12.13 -3.89
C LEU A 628 -2.79 12.12 -3.47
N LYS A 629 -3.43 13.28 -3.60
CA LYS A 629 -4.83 13.53 -3.26
C LYS A 629 -5.41 14.46 -4.31
N VAL A 630 -6.73 14.48 -4.43
CA VAL A 630 -7.45 15.50 -5.22
C VAL A 630 -6.96 16.91 -4.80
N GLY A 631 -6.69 17.76 -5.78
CA GLY A 631 -6.09 19.09 -5.61
C GLY A 631 -4.55 19.13 -5.61
N ALA A 632 -3.85 18.00 -5.43
CA ALA A 632 -2.39 17.98 -5.58
C ALA A 632 -1.99 18.18 -7.04
N LYS A 633 -0.93 18.95 -7.30
CA LYS A 633 -0.51 19.32 -8.66
C LYS A 633 0.41 18.26 -9.27
N VAL A 634 0.24 18.00 -10.56
CA VAL A 634 1.07 17.08 -11.36
C VAL A 634 1.41 17.69 -12.72
N TYR A 635 2.49 17.22 -13.34
CA TYR A 635 2.79 17.53 -14.74
C TYR A 635 2.03 16.59 -15.68
N THR A 636 1.38 17.14 -16.71
CA THR A 636 0.82 16.37 -17.85
C THR A 636 1.30 16.97 -19.18
N LEU A 637 1.19 16.19 -20.25
CA LEU A 637 1.58 16.59 -21.61
C LEU A 637 0.34 16.95 -22.44
N ASN A 638 0.15 18.24 -22.70
CA ASN A 638 -0.93 18.74 -23.53
C ASN A 638 -0.77 18.26 -24.99
N GLU A 639 -1.68 17.40 -25.45
CA GLU A 639 -1.62 16.79 -26.78
C GLU A 639 -1.81 17.78 -27.93
N LYS A 640 -2.47 18.93 -27.71
CA LYS A 640 -2.74 19.93 -28.76
C LYS A 640 -1.54 20.84 -28.99
N THR A 641 -0.83 21.20 -27.93
CA THR A 641 0.32 22.13 -27.98
C THR A 641 1.67 21.41 -27.97
N HIS A 642 1.68 20.11 -27.61
CA HIS A 642 2.88 19.31 -27.32
C HIS A 642 3.76 19.93 -26.22
N LYS A 643 3.11 20.52 -25.21
CA LYS A 643 3.76 21.22 -24.10
C LYS A 643 3.43 20.58 -22.76
N VAL A 644 4.37 20.63 -21.81
CA VAL A 644 4.08 20.23 -20.43
C VAL A 644 3.29 21.35 -19.76
N GLU A 645 2.22 20.98 -19.08
CA GLU A 645 1.37 21.87 -18.27
C GLU A 645 1.19 21.28 -16.87
N ILE A 646 0.87 22.13 -15.89
CA ILE A 646 0.60 21.71 -14.51
C ILE A 646 -0.92 21.67 -14.33
N LYS A 647 -1.48 20.50 -14.04
CA LYS A 647 -2.90 20.33 -13.65
C LYS A 647 -3.00 19.91 -12.18
N PRO A 648 -4.06 20.29 -11.44
CA PRO A 648 -4.45 19.58 -10.23
C PRO A 648 -5.00 18.20 -10.61
N ILE A 649 -4.77 17.21 -9.76
CA ILE A 649 -5.49 15.93 -9.80
C ILE A 649 -6.95 16.21 -9.42
N VAL A 650 -7.90 15.79 -10.26
CA VAL A 650 -9.34 15.84 -9.96
C VAL A 650 -9.86 14.52 -9.39
N GLU A 651 -9.19 13.39 -9.65
CA GLU A 651 -9.66 12.05 -9.25
C GLU A 651 -8.51 11.09 -8.92
N VAL A 652 -8.72 10.22 -7.92
CA VAL A 652 -7.77 9.22 -7.40
C VAL A 652 -8.53 7.93 -7.06
N GLN A 653 -8.00 6.75 -7.41
CA GLN A 653 -8.66 5.44 -7.27
C GLN A 653 -7.68 4.38 -6.65
N HIS A 654 -8.11 3.28 -5.97
CA HIS A 654 -7.19 2.21 -5.43
C HIS A 654 -7.74 0.73 -5.40
N TYR A 655 -7.04 -0.32 -5.91
CA TYR A 655 -7.37 -1.79 -6.01
C TYR A 655 -6.27 -2.70 -6.57
N LYS A 656 -6.60 -4.00 -6.67
CA LYS A 656 -5.82 -5.08 -7.30
C LYS A 656 -6.05 -5.29 -8.82
N TYR A 657 -5.00 -5.64 -9.54
CA TYR A 657 -4.93 -5.95 -10.97
C TYR A 657 -4.31 -7.35 -11.16
N ASN A 658 -4.97 -8.19 -11.96
CA ASN A 658 -4.65 -9.61 -12.13
C ASN A 658 -4.41 -9.88 -13.63
N ASP A 659 -3.23 -9.52 -14.13
CA ASP A 659 -2.90 -9.41 -15.55
C ASP A 659 -1.39 -9.16 -15.74
N SER A 660 -0.90 -9.16 -16.97
CA SER A 660 0.43 -8.64 -17.28
C SER A 660 0.48 -7.11 -17.19
N LEU A 661 1.37 -6.61 -16.33
CA LEU A 661 1.92 -5.27 -16.50
C LEU A 661 2.80 -5.25 -17.75
N VAL A 662 2.77 -4.12 -18.44
CA VAL A 662 3.77 -3.79 -19.46
C VAL A 662 4.88 -3.03 -18.77
N GLU A 663 6.00 -3.71 -18.55
CA GLU A 663 7.26 -3.09 -18.16
C GLU A 663 7.88 -2.40 -19.39
N ILE A 664 8.29 -1.15 -19.21
CA ILE A 664 8.95 -0.32 -20.22
C ILE A 664 10.31 0.06 -19.65
N LYS A 665 11.36 -0.68 -20.05
CA LYS A 665 12.70 -0.60 -19.45
C LYS A 665 13.74 -0.19 -20.48
N THR A 666 14.20 1.04 -20.38
CA THR A 666 15.26 1.64 -21.21
C THR A 666 16.44 2.06 -20.33
N LYS A 667 17.27 3.03 -20.77
CA LYS A 667 18.27 3.67 -19.90
C LYS A 667 17.74 4.92 -19.19
N ASP A 668 16.55 5.38 -19.60
CA ASP A 668 16.05 6.73 -19.37
C ASP A 668 14.64 6.71 -18.74
N ILE A 669 13.93 5.58 -18.91
CA ILE A 669 12.58 5.25 -18.45
C ILE A 669 12.64 3.83 -17.86
N ASP A 670 12.07 3.65 -16.67
CA ASP A 670 11.88 2.36 -16.02
C ASP A 670 10.49 2.35 -15.36
N TRP A 671 9.47 1.94 -16.11
CA TRP A 671 8.06 2.02 -15.72
C TRP A 671 7.38 0.66 -15.80
N GLN A 672 6.33 0.45 -15.01
CA GLN A 672 5.37 -0.64 -15.21
C GLN A 672 3.95 -0.04 -15.20
N VAL A 673 3.12 -0.44 -16.17
CA VAL A 673 1.74 0.05 -16.34
C VAL A 673 0.81 -1.10 -16.72
N THR A 674 -0.51 -0.95 -16.59
CA THR A 674 -1.46 -1.94 -17.14
C THR A 674 -1.26 -2.11 -18.65
N GLY A 675 -1.55 -3.31 -19.17
CA GLY A 675 -1.69 -3.50 -20.62
C GLY A 675 -2.67 -2.51 -21.24
N ASN A 676 -3.77 -2.19 -20.53
CA ASN A 676 -4.80 -1.24 -20.97
C ASN A 676 -4.46 0.26 -20.77
N HIS A 677 -3.25 0.62 -20.32
CA HIS A 677 -2.81 1.99 -20.12
C HIS A 677 -2.49 2.68 -21.46
N LYS A 678 -3.02 3.89 -21.70
CA LYS A 678 -2.84 4.61 -22.97
C LYS A 678 -1.53 5.41 -23.01
N LEU A 679 -0.49 4.80 -23.57
CA LEU A 679 0.80 5.45 -23.86
C LEU A 679 0.67 6.44 -25.04
N TYR A 680 1.18 7.67 -24.89
CA TYR A 680 1.25 8.65 -25.98
C TYR A 680 2.52 8.45 -26.82
N LEU A 681 2.39 7.71 -27.93
CA LEU A 681 3.52 7.21 -28.71
C LEU A 681 3.53 7.77 -30.14
N GLY A 682 4.70 8.23 -30.56
CA GLY A 682 5.00 8.70 -31.91
C GLY A 682 5.51 7.58 -32.82
N LYS A 683 4.97 7.49 -34.03
CA LYS A 683 5.46 6.61 -35.11
C LYS A 683 6.05 7.48 -36.23
N ARG A 684 7.20 7.06 -36.80
CA ARG A 684 7.76 7.68 -38.01
C ARG A 684 7.01 7.19 -39.23
N LYS A 685 6.67 8.12 -40.13
CA LYS A 685 5.93 7.88 -41.37
C LYS A 685 6.66 8.58 -42.52
N TRP A 686 6.88 7.87 -43.61
CA TRP A 686 7.56 8.42 -44.78
C TRP A 686 6.52 9.01 -45.73
N GLY A 687 6.69 10.29 -46.10
CA GLY A 687 5.92 10.92 -47.16
C GLY A 687 6.47 10.57 -48.54
N ALA A 688 5.65 10.69 -49.58
CA ALA A 688 6.02 10.39 -50.97
C ALA A 688 7.26 11.16 -51.45
N ASN A 689 7.52 12.35 -50.89
CA ASN A 689 8.63 13.23 -51.24
C ASN A 689 9.91 12.94 -50.43
N GLY A 690 10.05 11.74 -49.85
CA GLY A 690 11.21 11.33 -49.04
C GLY A 690 11.28 11.93 -47.62
N THR A 691 10.39 12.86 -47.27
CA THR A 691 10.37 13.51 -45.94
C THR A 691 9.77 12.60 -44.86
N THR A 692 10.44 12.47 -43.71
CA THR A 692 9.92 11.70 -42.57
C THR A 692 9.13 12.58 -41.62
N LYS A 693 7.83 12.31 -41.46
CA LYS A 693 6.97 12.93 -40.44
C LYS A 693 6.89 12.03 -39.20
N ILE A 694 6.63 12.60 -38.02
CA ILE A 694 6.26 11.84 -36.81
C ILE A 694 4.78 12.12 -36.55
N GLU A 695 3.98 11.05 -36.44
CA GLU A 695 2.58 11.13 -36.04
C GLU A 695 2.44 10.49 -34.64
N PHE A 696 1.82 11.22 -33.71
CA PHE A 696 1.55 10.78 -32.35
C PHE A 696 0.12 10.28 -32.20
N ALA A 697 -0.06 9.19 -31.48
CA ALA A 697 -1.35 8.64 -31.10
C ALA A 697 -1.28 8.01 -29.70
N LYS A 698 -2.44 7.86 -29.07
CA LYS A 698 -2.58 7.05 -27.85
C LYS A 698 -2.78 5.59 -28.22
N ILE A 699 -1.93 4.72 -27.69
CA ILE A 699 -1.84 3.29 -28.00
C ILE A 699 -1.89 2.55 -26.67
N ASP A 700 -2.57 1.41 -26.56
CA ASP A 700 -2.51 0.66 -25.30
C ASP A 700 -1.12 0.05 -25.11
N ALA A 701 -0.66 -0.03 -23.88
CA ALA A 701 0.68 -0.52 -23.58
C ALA A 701 0.88 -1.96 -24.12
N SER A 702 -0.16 -2.79 -24.07
CA SER A 702 -0.18 -4.14 -24.68
C SER A 702 0.08 -4.12 -26.19
N ASP A 703 -0.56 -3.19 -26.91
CA ASP A 703 -0.42 -3.03 -28.36
C ASP A 703 1.00 -2.58 -28.74
N ALA A 704 1.66 -1.83 -27.85
CA ALA A 704 3.04 -1.42 -28.04
C ALA A 704 4.01 -2.60 -27.96
N VAL A 705 3.74 -3.60 -27.11
CA VAL A 705 4.53 -4.85 -27.03
C VAL A 705 4.31 -5.73 -28.25
N SER A 706 3.06 -5.94 -28.67
CA SER A 706 2.71 -6.83 -29.78
C SER A 706 3.11 -6.31 -31.17
N THR A 707 3.44 -5.02 -31.30
CA THR A 707 3.86 -4.41 -32.58
C THR A 707 5.33 -4.74 -32.90
N VAL A 708 5.59 -5.98 -33.37
CA VAL A 708 6.92 -6.46 -33.76
C VAL A 708 7.61 -5.52 -34.76
N GLY A 709 8.90 -5.27 -34.54
CA GLY A 709 9.81 -4.56 -35.46
C GLY A 709 9.69 -3.02 -35.49
N LYS A 710 8.61 -2.41 -34.98
CA LYS A 710 8.41 -0.95 -35.09
C LYS A 710 9.01 -0.21 -33.89
N ARG A 711 9.67 0.93 -34.14
CA ARG A 711 10.22 1.82 -33.10
C ARG A 711 9.19 2.90 -32.75
N PHE A 712 8.98 3.11 -31.46
CA PHE A 712 8.09 4.13 -30.92
C PHE A 712 8.88 5.30 -30.35
N LEU A 713 8.24 6.46 -30.25
CA LEU A 713 8.83 7.69 -29.72
C LEU A 713 7.97 8.25 -28.59
N PHE A 714 8.49 8.38 -27.37
CA PHE A 714 7.83 9.22 -26.37
C PHE A 714 8.15 10.69 -26.66
N ARG A 715 7.13 11.55 -26.64
CA ARG A 715 7.27 13.00 -26.84
C ARG A 715 7.89 13.63 -25.60
N GLN A 716 8.93 14.44 -25.77
CA GLN A 716 9.26 15.46 -24.78
C GLN A 716 8.46 16.73 -25.06
N GLY A 717 7.78 17.21 -24.03
CA GLY A 717 7.01 18.46 -24.10
C GLY A 717 7.91 19.67 -23.97
N LYS A 718 7.68 20.71 -24.77
CA LYS A 718 8.31 22.02 -24.56
C LYS A 718 7.49 22.77 -23.52
N ILE A 719 8.07 23.21 -22.41
CA ILE A 719 7.30 23.93 -21.37
C ILE A 719 6.77 25.27 -21.93
N ILE A 720 5.61 25.71 -21.43
CA ILE A 720 5.11 27.09 -21.66
C ILE A 720 5.90 28.01 -20.73
N ASP A 721 6.40 29.14 -21.26
CA ASP A 721 7.03 30.16 -20.43
C ASP A 721 6.04 30.70 -19.39
N ASP A 722 6.41 30.60 -18.12
CA ASP A 722 5.73 31.31 -17.04
C ASP A 722 5.95 32.81 -17.23
N ASN A 723 4.88 33.55 -17.51
CA ASN A 723 4.88 35.02 -17.54
C ASN A 723 5.10 35.66 -16.15
N ALA A 724 5.27 34.85 -15.11
CA ALA A 724 5.57 35.30 -13.76
C ALA A 724 6.96 35.93 -13.69
N LYS A 725 7.07 37.06 -12.98
CA LYS A 725 8.35 37.65 -12.58
C LYS A 725 8.60 37.41 -11.11
N LEU A 726 9.83 37.01 -10.78
CA LEU A 726 10.34 36.90 -9.42
C LEU A 726 11.64 37.70 -9.37
N ASP A 727 11.57 38.99 -9.09
CA ASP A 727 12.74 39.86 -9.10
C ASP A 727 13.56 39.76 -7.80
N TRP A 728 12.92 39.38 -6.70
CA TRP A 728 13.51 39.32 -5.35
C TRP A 728 13.06 38.07 -4.57
N CYS A 729 13.98 37.45 -3.84
CA CYS A 729 13.73 36.36 -2.90
C CYS A 729 13.75 36.89 -1.45
N ASN A 730 12.65 36.73 -0.73
CA ASN A 730 12.53 37.07 0.69
C ASN A 730 13.05 35.91 1.55
N LEU A 731 14.05 36.17 2.41
CA LEU A 731 14.65 35.17 3.31
C LEU A 731 14.27 35.39 4.79
N TRP A 732 13.28 36.24 5.09
CA TRP A 732 12.90 36.64 6.46
C TRP A 732 12.63 35.46 7.41
N LYS A 733 11.97 34.39 6.93
CA LYS A 733 11.65 33.20 7.74
C LYS A 733 12.89 32.47 8.29
N TYR A 734 14.07 32.64 7.67
CA TYR A 734 15.31 32.00 8.09
C TYR A 734 16.10 32.83 9.13
N ILE A 735 15.59 33.97 9.57
CA ILE A 735 16.21 34.75 10.64
C ILE A 735 15.84 34.11 12.00
N PRO A 736 16.83 33.72 12.83
CA PRO A 736 16.57 33.11 14.13
C PRO A 736 16.05 34.19 15.08
N ASP A 737 15.07 33.83 15.91
CA ASP A 737 14.42 34.80 16.79
C ASP A 737 15.23 35.10 18.05
N GLU A 738 16.32 35.84 17.87
CA GLU A 738 17.25 36.21 18.92
C GLU A 738 17.27 37.73 19.12
N GLN A 739 17.22 38.16 20.37
CA GLN A 739 17.31 39.56 20.74
C GLN A 739 18.57 40.23 20.17
N ASN A 740 18.39 41.41 19.56
CA ASN A 740 19.43 42.20 18.89
C ASN A 740 19.96 41.60 17.56
N THR A 741 19.20 40.74 16.89
CA THR A 741 19.51 40.21 15.55
C THR A 741 19.01 41.12 14.43
N ILE A 742 17.85 41.75 14.63
CA ILE A 742 17.28 42.74 13.72
C ILE A 742 17.85 44.13 14.04
N ILE A 743 18.23 44.86 12.99
CA ILE A 743 18.71 46.25 13.04
C ILE A 743 17.73 47.13 12.26
N ILE A 744 17.12 48.11 12.92
CA ILE A 744 16.22 49.08 12.29
C ILE A 744 16.97 50.41 12.09
N LYS A 745 16.99 50.91 10.85
CA LYS A 745 17.57 52.23 10.50
C LYS A 745 16.49 53.17 9.93
N PRO A 746 16.21 54.32 10.55
CA PRO A 746 15.36 55.35 9.96
C PRO A 746 15.89 55.83 8.61
N ASN A 747 15.03 56.17 7.65
CA ASN A 747 15.47 56.67 6.34
C ASN A 747 15.98 58.12 6.40
N LYS A 748 15.32 58.98 7.19
CA LYS A 748 15.62 60.41 7.29
C LYS A 748 16.92 60.65 8.06
N LYS A 749 17.77 61.57 7.58
CA LYS A 749 19.10 61.84 8.17
C LYS A 749 19.05 62.40 9.60
N TYR A 750 18.00 63.13 9.96
CA TYR A 750 17.85 63.74 11.29
C TYR A 750 17.48 62.72 12.38
N ASP A 751 16.73 61.67 12.05
CA ASP A 751 16.38 60.58 12.98
C ASP A 751 17.56 59.63 13.29
N ARG A 752 18.75 59.93 12.76
CA ARG A 752 20.01 59.20 12.98
C ARG A 752 20.99 59.94 13.90
N LYS A 753 20.59 61.06 14.51
CA LYS A 753 21.38 61.83 15.48
C LYS A 753 20.61 61.99 16.80
N PHE A 754 21.02 61.24 17.81
CA PHE A 754 20.34 61.18 19.11
C PHE A 754 20.43 62.44 20.00
N ALA A 755 21.20 63.46 19.59
CA ALA A 755 21.54 64.58 20.47
C ALA A 755 20.39 65.57 20.76
N ASN A 756 19.36 65.64 19.91
CA ASN A 756 18.15 66.46 20.10
C ASN A 756 17.09 66.14 19.02
N SER A 757 16.41 64.98 19.09
CA SER A 757 15.28 64.68 18.18
C SER A 757 14.23 63.74 18.83
N PRO A 758 13.00 64.21 19.12
CA PRO A 758 11.95 63.39 19.74
C PRO A 758 11.19 62.50 18.73
N ARG A 759 11.78 62.15 17.59
CA ARG A 759 11.04 61.67 16.40
C ARG A 759 11.02 60.17 16.13
N PHE A 760 11.44 59.34 17.09
CA PHE A 760 10.98 57.93 17.16
C PHE A 760 10.18 57.62 18.43
N ALA A 761 10.13 58.54 19.40
CA ALA A 761 9.39 58.38 20.66
C ALA A 761 7.85 58.42 20.49
N HIS A 762 7.35 58.77 19.32
CA HIS A 762 5.90 58.77 19.02
C HIS A 762 5.36 57.38 18.64
N TYR A 763 6.23 56.39 18.41
CA TYR A 763 5.81 55.00 18.30
C TYR A 763 5.86 54.34 19.68
N GLU A 764 4.73 53.87 20.17
CA GLU A 764 4.54 53.31 21.51
C GLU A 764 5.54 52.18 21.86
N PHE A 765 5.99 51.43 20.86
CA PHE A 765 6.95 50.34 21.00
C PHE A 765 8.42 50.77 21.02
N ALA A 766 8.75 52.04 20.71
CA ALA A 766 10.14 52.48 20.53
C ALA A 766 10.96 52.45 21.83
N SER A 767 10.31 52.62 22.98
CA SER A 767 10.90 52.45 24.32
C SER A 767 11.34 51.01 24.63
N LYS A 768 10.81 50.03 23.89
CA LYS A 768 11.07 48.59 24.03
C LYS A 768 12.25 48.12 23.14
N LEU A 769 12.88 49.04 22.38
CA LEU A 769 14.00 48.76 21.47
C LEU A 769 15.35 49.07 22.12
N LYS A 770 16.38 48.26 21.82
CA LYS A 770 17.75 48.53 22.32
C LYS A 770 18.52 49.46 21.37
N HIS A 771 19.16 50.50 21.89
CA HIS A 771 19.98 51.40 21.09
C HIS A 771 21.39 50.84 20.82
N SER A 772 21.97 51.23 19.69
CA SER A 772 23.41 51.07 19.43
C SER A 772 24.25 52.08 20.22
N LYS A 773 25.47 51.71 20.64
CA LYS A 773 26.39 52.57 21.42
C LYS A 773 26.71 53.95 20.81
N ALA A 774 26.44 54.14 19.51
CA ALA A 774 26.66 55.40 18.80
C ALA A 774 25.35 56.13 18.40
N GLY A 775 24.18 55.66 18.84
CA GLY A 775 22.89 56.29 18.59
C GLY A 775 22.45 56.35 17.12
N ARG A 776 22.90 55.42 16.26
CA ARG A 776 22.67 55.47 14.80
C ARG A 776 21.63 54.49 14.26
N TYR A 777 21.19 53.53 15.09
CA TYR A 777 20.23 52.48 14.75
C TYR A 777 19.72 51.77 16.01
N TYR A 778 18.56 51.12 15.89
CA TYR A 778 17.91 50.30 16.92
C TYR A 778 18.17 48.81 16.70
N LEU A 779 17.95 48.00 17.74
CA LEU A 779 18.15 46.55 17.79
C LEU A 779 16.93 45.85 18.41
N THR A 780 16.48 44.73 17.81
CA THR A 780 15.33 43.93 18.27
C THR A 780 15.40 42.46 17.79
N SER A 781 14.35 41.66 18.06
CA SER A 781 14.15 40.28 17.58
C SER A 781 13.34 40.24 16.26
N ARG A 782 13.09 39.06 15.69
CA ARG A 782 12.19 38.89 14.53
C ARG A 782 10.72 38.95 14.99
N SER A 783 10.37 38.22 16.05
CA SER A 783 9.02 38.15 16.63
C SER A 783 8.44 39.53 16.96
N PHE A 784 9.28 40.46 17.40
CA PHE A 784 8.87 41.84 17.66
C PHE A 784 8.40 42.57 16.38
N VAL A 785 9.10 42.39 15.25
CA VAL A 785 8.67 42.95 13.97
C VAL A 785 7.41 42.24 13.46
N ASP A 786 7.35 40.91 13.56
CA ASP A 786 6.20 40.10 13.14
C ASP A 786 4.93 40.39 13.99
N SER A 787 5.09 40.88 15.23
CA SER A 787 3.98 41.35 16.08
C SER A 787 3.43 42.74 15.71
N LEU A 788 4.14 43.48 14.85
CA LEU A 788 3.82 44.87 14.48
C LEU A 788 3.50 45.05 12.98
N ALA A 789 3.78 44.04 12.15
CA ALA A 789 3.48 44.02 10.71
C ALA A 789 3.43 42.57 10.19
N ILE A 790 2.70 42.33 9.10
CA ILE A 790 2.57 41.02 8.44
C ILE A 790 3.91 40.58 7.82
N GLY A 791 4.85 41.51 7.61
CA GLY A 791 6.22 41.20 7.24
C GLY A 791 7.15 42.42 7.23
N PRO A 792 8.45 42.22 6.95
CA PRO A 792 9.46 43.26 7.03
C PRO A 792 9.28 44.39 6.01
N GLN A 793 8.70 44.11 4.84
CA GLN A 793 8.40 45.15 3.85
C GLN A 793 7.36 46.16 4.39
N GLU A 794 6.25 45.64 4.91
CA GLU A 794 5.22 46.49 5.53
C GLU A 794 5.80 47.26 6.73
N PHE A 795 6.65 46.64 7.55
CA PHE A 795 7.32 47.35 8.66
C PHE A 795 8.23 48.48 8.14
N GLU A 796 9.00 48.25 7.09
CA GLU A 796 9.86 49.28 6.47
C GLU A 796 9.05 50.47 5.95
N ASP A 797 7.92 50.20 5.29
CA ASP A 797 7.09 51.22 4.66
C ASP A 797 6.21 51.96 5.70
N ARG A 798 5.60 51.24 6.65
CA ARG A 798 4.77 51.79 7.74
C ARG A 798 5.55 52.71 8.69
N TYR A 799 6.85 52.44 8.89
CA TYR A 799 7.71 53.15 9.86
C TYR A 799 8.87 53.95 9.21
N ASP A 800 8.82 54.19 7.90
CA ASP A 800 9.84 54.89 7.07
C ASP A 800 11.29 54.54 7.46
N CYS A 801 11.59 53.24 7.42
CA CYS A 801 12.88 52.70 7.82
C CYS A 801 13.39 51.63 6.85
N LYS A 802 14.59 51.12 7.10
CA LYS A 802 15.17 49.94 6.43
C LYS A 802 15.71 48.97 7.48
N ILE A 803 15.36 47.70 7.32
CA ILE A 803 15.71 46.60 8.21
C ILE A 803 16.96 45.89 7.68
N PHE A 804 17.85 45.52 8.60
CA PHE A 804 19.05 44.74 8.32
C PHE A 804 19.21 43.62 9.35
N VAL A 805 19.86 42.53 8.96
CA VAL A 805 20.10 41.35 9.79
C VAL A 805 21.57 41.26 10.18
N LYS A 806 21.85 41.16 11.47
CA LYS A 806 23.20 41.19 12.06
C LYS A 806 23.98 39.89 11.84
N ASN A 807 25.29 40.02 11.60
CA ASN A 807 26.22 38.91 11.33
C ASN A 807 27.24 38.68 12.47
N PHE A 808 27.79 37.46 12.57
CA PHE A 808 28.78 37.05 13.57
C PHE A 808 30.01 36.32 12.95
N PRO A 809 31.25 36.62 13.38
CA PRO A 809 31.77 37.96 13.57
C PRO A 809 32.15 38.53 12.20
N ALA A 810 31.65 39.71 11.85
CA ALA A 810 31.86 40.24 10.51
C ALA A 810 33.27 40.79 10.30
N LYS A 811 34.07 40.11 9.47
CA LYS A 811 35.26 40.70 8.83
C LYS A 811 34.93 41.57 7.61
N THR A 812 33.79 41.32 6.94
CA THR A 812 33.40 42.05 5.71
C THR A 812 32.15 42.93 5.80
N SER A 813 31.10 42.53 6.52
CA SER A 813 29.88 43.36 6.70
C SER A 813 29.09 42.95 7.95
N SER A 814 28.94 43.89 8.90
CA SER A 814 28.33 43.64 10.22
C SER A 814 26.84 43.34 10.19
N TYR A 815 26.19 43.55 9.05
CA TYR A 815 24.79 43.24 8.80
C TYR A 815 24.55 43.05 7.29
N THR A 816 23.40 42.46 6.94
CA THR A 816 22.94 42.16 5.57
C THR A 816 21.47 42.57 5.39
N LYS A 817 20.94 42.52 4.17
CA LYS A 817 19.48 42.67 3.92
C LYS A 817 18.72 41.40 4.32
N TRP A 818 17.39 41.48 4.35
CA TRP A 818 16.49 40.33 4.51
C TRP A 818 15.94 39.80 3.17
N SER A 819 16.05 40.58 2.10
CA SER A 819 15.65 40.23 0.72
C SER A 819 16.78 40.54 -0.27
N PHE A 820 16.90 39.69 -1.28
CA PHE A 820 18.00 39.66 -2.25
C PHE A 820 17.47 39.46 -3.68
N LYS A 821 18.17 39.95 -4.70
CA LYS A 821 17.77 39.74 -6.10
C LYS A 821 17.69 38.24 -6.40
N ALA A 822 16.62 37.79 -7.05
CA ALA A 822 16.42 36.37 -7.31
C ALA A 822 17.52 35.74 -8.21
N PRO A 823 18.02 36.38 -9.29
CA PRO A 823 19.15 35.86 -10.07
C PRO A 823 20.38 35.48 -9.21
N ALA A 824 20.81 36.38 -8.32
CA ALA A 824 21.95 36.15 -7.43
C ALA A 824 21.67 35.06 -6.38
N VAL A 825 20.41 34.86 -5.97
CA VAL A 825 20.03 33.76 -5.06
C VAL A 825 20.01 32.41 -5.79
N PHE A 826 19.51 32.34 -7.02
CA PHE A 826 19.51 31.10 -7.81
C PHE A 826 20.93 30.68 -8.21
N GLU A 827 21.80 31.65 -8.58
CA GLU A 827 23.22 31.38 -8.75
C GLU A 827 23.89 30.96 -7.43
N LEU A 828 23.59 31.61 -6.30
CA LEU A 828 24.14 31.20 -5.01
C LEU A 828 23.75 29.76 -4.65
N ILE A 829 22.48 29.37 -4.84
CA ILE A 829 22.03 27.99 -4.61
C ILE A 829 22.87 27.04 -5.47
N GLY A 830 23.01 27.30 -6.78
CA GLY A 830 23.79 26.47 -7.69
C GLY A 830 25.25 26.27 -7.27
N TRP A 831 25.93 27.35 -6.88
CA TRP A 831 27.30 27.26 -6.36
C TRP A 831 27.37 26.56 -5.00
N CYS A 832 26.35 26.70 -4.15
CA CYS A 832 26.35 26.09 -2.83
C CYS A 832 26.00 24.59 -2.86
N VAL A 833 25.12 24.13 -3.76
CA VAL A 833 24.81 22.70 -3.90
C VAL A 833 25.92 21.92 -4.60
N THR A 834 26.74 22.58 -5.42
CA THR A 834 27.94 21.96 -6.01
C THR A 834 29.16 22.14 -5.07
N GLU A 835 29.81 23.29 -5.19
CA GLU A 835 31.16 23.60 -4.71
C GLU A 835 31.22 24.31 -3.33
N GLY A 836 30.05 24.66 -2.78
CA GLY A 836 29.96 25.43 -1.54
C GLY A 836 29.82 24.62 -0.26
N ASN A 837 30.10 25.30 0.85
CA ASN A 837 29.93 24.81 2.21
C ASN A 837 29.53 25.99 3.13
N ALA A 838 28.34 25.91 3.74
CA ALA A 838 27.85 26.87 4.72
C ALA A 838 28.04 26.33 6.14
N ARG A 839 28.52 27.16 7.08
CA ARG A 839 28.68 26.80 8.50
C ARG A 839 28.28 27.94 9.42
N ILE A 840 27.67 27.57 10.54
CA ILE A 840 27.44 28.40 11.72
C ILE A 840 27.93 27.62 12.94
N GLY A 841 28.61 28.28 13.88
CA GLY A 841 29.12 27.62 15.08
C GLY A 841 29.91 28.57 15.99
N LYS A 842 30.72 28.01 16.91
CA LYS A 842 31.68 28.75 17.75
C LYS A 842 33.11 28.38 17.37
N SER A 843 34.03 29.35 17.42
CA SER A 843 35.47 29.07 17.29
C SER A 843 35.99 28.32 18.52
N LYS A 844 37.19 27.71 18.43
CA LYS A 844 37.92 27.20 19.59
C LYS A 844 38.20 28.27 20.67
N SER A 845 38.13 29.54 20.29
CA SER A 845 38.23 30.72 21.16
C SER A 845 36.87 31.31 21.59
N GLY A 846 35.77 30.56 21.45
CA GLY A 846 34.45 30.90 21.98
C GLY A 846 33.59 31.86 21.13
N TYR A 847 34.13 32.45 20.07
CA TYR A 847 33.41 33.44 19.25
C TYR A 847 32.42 32.76 18.27
N ASN A 848 31.15 33.14 18.33
CA ASN A 848 30.13 32.76 17.32
C ASN A 848 30.59 33.19 15.92
N PHE A 849 30.50 32.31 14.92
CA PHE A 849 30.80 32.61 13.53
C PHE A 849 29.80 32.05 12.53
N THR A 850 29.72 32.74 11.39
CA THR A 850 29.06 32.29 10.15
C THR A 850 30.03 32.42 8.99
N ARG A 851 30.17 31.36 8.19
CA ARG A 851 31.01 31.35 6.98
C ARG A 851 30.34 30.52 5.90
N ILE A 852 30.06 31.14 4.77
CA ILE A 852 29.80 30.47 3.49
C ILE A 852 31.11 30.53 2.72
N ALA A 853 31.59 29.40 2.20
CA ALA A 853 32.77 29.34 1.34
C ALA A 853 32.45 28.51 0.10
N ILE A 854 32.95 28.96 -1.06
CA ILE A 854 32.77 28.30 -2.36
C ILE A 854 34.18 28.09 -2.94
N SER A 855 34.47 26.85 -3.34
CA SER A 855 35.75 26.44 -3.94
C SER A 855 35.64 26.39 -5.47
N GLN A 856 36.78 26.38 -6.18
CA GLN A 856 36.89 26.10 -7.62
C GLN A 856 38.24 25.45 -7.95
N ASP A 857 38.30 24.57 -8.96
CA ASP A 857 39.59 24.15 -9.55
C ASP A 857 40.24 25.33 -10.30
N SER A 858 41.57 25.40 -10.25
CA SER A 858 42.43 26.17 -11.17
C SER A 858 41.94 26.24 -12.63
N LYS A 859 41.44 25.13 -13.18
CA LYS A 859 40.93 25.01 -14.56
C LYS A 859 39.69 25.87 -14.83
N HIS A 860 39.02 26.34 -13.78
CA HIS A 860 37.77 27.09 -13.81
C HIS A 860 37.92 28.49 -13.20
N ALA A 861 39.12 29.08 -13.25
CA ALA A 861 39.42 30.40 -12.68
C ALA A 861 38.43 31.53 -13.06
N ALA A 862 37.80 31.48 -14.24
CA ALA A 862 36.77 32.43 -14.66
C ALA A 862 35.52 32.41 -13.74
N ASN A 863 35.18 31.25 -13.17
CA ASN A 863 34.05 31.11 -12.25
C ASN A 863 34.30 31.88 -10.94
N VAL A 864 35.56 32.04 -10.51
CA VAL A 864 35.91 32.82 -9.31
C VAL A 864 35.45 34.28 -9.46
N SER A 865 35.63 34.89 -10.64
CA SER A 865 35.11 36.23 -10.94
C SER A 865 33.58 36.29 -10.95
N ARG A 866 32.92 35.24 -11.45
CA ARG A 866 31.45 35.13 -11.48
C ARG A 866 30.88 35.05 -10.05
N ILE A 867 31.42 34.16 -9.22
CA ILE A 867 31.09 34.02 -7.79
C ILE A 867 31.33 35.35 -7.04
N ALA A 868 32.44 36.04 -7.30
CA ALA A 868 32.72 37.34 -6.69
C ALA A 868 31.69 38.42 -7.07
N SER A 869 31.20 38.40 -8.31
CA SER A 869 30.15 39.31 -8.79
C SER A 869 28.79 39.02 -8.13
N MET A 870 28.39 37.74 -8.07
CA MET A 870 27.16 37.32 -7.38
C MET A 870 27.17 37.74 -5.89
N ILE A 871 28.28 37.56 -5.18
CA ILE A 871 28.39 37.97 -3.76
C ILE A 871 28.23 39.50 -3.61
N GLN A 872 28.76 40.29 -4.55
CA GLN A 872 28.58 41.74 -4.59
C GLN A 872 27.13 42.14 -4.89
N GLU A 873 26.43 41.41 -5.77
CA GLU A 873 25.01 41.66 -6.08
C GLU A 873 24.07 41.31 -4.91
N LEU A 874 24.44 40.34 -4.06
CA LEU A 874 23.80 40.12 -2.76
C LEU A 874 24.04 41.27 -1.75
N GLY A 875 24.85 42.28 -2.12
CA GLY A 875 25.19 43.43 -1.28
C GLY A 875 26.27 43.12 -0.23
N ILE A 876 27.11 42.11 -0.50
CA ILE A 876 28.13 41.61 0.44
C ILE A 876 29.52 41.74 -0.20
N LYS A 877 30.54 42.05 0.60
CA LYS A 877 31.92 42.04 0.12
C LYS A 877 32.49 40.60 0.18
N PRO A 878 32.99 40.02 -0.92
CA PRO A 878 33.65 38.71 -0.89
C PRO A 878 35.04 38.79 -0.22
N GLU A 879 35.37 37.76 0.56
CA GLU A 879 36.70 37.51 1.15
C GLU A 879 37.42 36.43 0.35
N LYS A 880 38.53 36.80 -0.30
CA LYS A 880 39.45 35.88 -0.97
C LYS A 880 40.32 35.17 0.06
N GLN A 881 40.18 33.85 0.18
CA GLN A 881 40.96 33.04 1.13
C GLN A 881 42.20 32.42 0.47
N THR A 882 42.06 32.05 -0.80
CA THR A 882 43.12 31.64 -1.73
C THR A 882 42.73 32.13 -3.13
N ASP A 883 43.55 31.89 -4.15
CA ASP A 883 43.16 32.12 -5.56
C ASP A 883 41.98 31.27 -6.05
N ARG A 884 41.53 30.30 -5.24
CA ARG A 884 40.51 29.29 -5.60
C ARG A 884 39.31 29.26 -4.67
N VAL A 885 39.36 29.94 -3.52
CA VAL A 885 38.30 29.91 -2.51
C VAL A 885 37.86 31.32 -2.15
N LEU A 886 36.60 31.61 -2.46
CA LEU A 886 35.90 32.81 -2.00
C LEU A 886 35.00 32.47 -0.81
N SER A 887 34.77 33.45 0.05
CA SER A 887 33.94 33.28 1.23
C SER A 887 33.26 34.58 1.65
N PHE A 888 32.21 34.48 2.46
CA PHE A 888 31.55 35.62 3.07
C PHE A 888 30.76 35.20 4.32
N GLY A 889 30.48 36.18 5.19
CA GLY A 889 29.66 35.99 6.40
C GLY A 889 28.26 36.59 6.21
N SER A 890 27.23 35.75 6.15
CA SER A 890 25.82 36.19 6.17
C SER A 890 24.97 35.17 6.92
N ARG A 891 24.39 35.58 8.06
CA ARG A 891 23.66 34.67 8.96
C ARG A 891 22.37 34.14 8.35
N ILE A 892 21.57 35.04 7.77
CA ILE A 892 20.30 34.72 7.12
C ILE A 892 20.50 33.77 5.93
N ILE A 893 21.53 34.02 5.11
CA ILE A 893 21.85 33.18 3.95
C ILE A 893 22.41 31.81 4.38
N ALA A 894 23.26 31.76 5.42
CA ALA A 894 23.80 30.49 5.90
C ALA A 894 22.70 29.62 6.53
N ASN A 895 21.76 30.20 7.30
CA ASN A 895 20.57 29.50 7.76
C ASN A 895 19.77 28.93 6.59
N PHE A 896 19.41 29.79 5.62
CA PHE A 896 18.68 29.40 4.41
C PHE A 896 19.31 28.21 3.68
N LEU A 897 20.61 28.28 3.39
CA LEU A 897 21.33 27.22 2.69
C LEU A 897 21.40 25.92 3.50
N ILE A 898 21.59 26.00 4.82
CA ILE A 898 21.64 24.82 5.69
C ILE A 898 20.27 24.15 5.77
N SER A 899 19.17 24.92 5.85
CA SER A 899 17.81 24.38 5.98
C SER A 899 17.18 23.89 4.67
N GLU A 900 17.48 24.53 3.55
CA GLU A 900 16.77 24.29 2.28
C GLU A 900 17.64 23.64 1.20
N CYS A 901 18.97 23.56 1.40
CA CYS A 901 19.90 22.89 0.48
C CYS A 901 20.72 21.76 1.15
N GLY A 902 20.54 21.50 2.45
CA GLY A 902 21.22 20.46 3.20
C GLY A 902 22.69 20.76 3.57
N SER A 903 23.36 19.81 4.21
CA SER A 903 24.75 19.97 4.68
C SER A 903 25.57 18.68 4.64
N GLY A 904 26.76 18.76 4.05
CA GLY A 904 27.61 17.60 3.70
C GLY A 904 27.26 17.06 2.30
N SER A 905 28.27 16.62 1.53
CA SER A 905 28.15 16.36 0.09
C SER A 905 27.12 15.29 -0.30
N ARG A 906 26.86 14.30 0.56
CA ARG A 906 25.83 13.26 0.34
C ARG A 906 24.40 13.72 0.64
N ASN A 907 24.25 14.79 1.42
CA ASN A 907 22.95 15.27 1.94
C ASN A 907 22.49 16.56 1.24
N LYS A 908 23.23 17.04 0.23
CA LYS A 908 22.86 18.24 -0.51
C LYS A 908 21.60 17.99 -1.35
N HIS A 909 20.77 19.02 -1.52
CA HIS A 909 19.55 18.98 -2.33
C HIS A 909 19.19 20.39 -2.82
N LEU A 910 18.16 20.52 -3.68
CA LEU A 910 17.58 21.81 -4.05
C LEU A 910 16.39 22.19 -3.13
N PRO A 911 16.10 23.49 -2.94
CA PRO A 911 14.84 23.95 -2.37
C PRO A 911 13.68 23.73 -3.34
N SER A 912 12.50 23.29 -2.88
CA SER A 912 11.37 22.95 -3.78
C SER A 912 10.90 24.11 -4.66
N PHE A 913 10.94 25.36 -4.15
CA PHE A 913 10.46 26.53 -4.88
C PHE A 913 11.22 26.84 -6.18
N VAL A 914 12.39 26.24 -6.41
CA VAL A 914 13.17 26.48 -7.65
C VAL A 914 12.52 25.85 -8.87
N PHE A 915 11.78 24.75 -8.71
CA PHE A 915 11.14 24.03 -9.83
C PHE A 915 9.97 24.80 -10.42
N SER A 916 9.23 25.55 -9.59
CA SER A 916 8.15 26.47 -10.00
C SER A 916 8.63 27.89 -10.31
N ALA A 917 9.94 28.14 -10.38
CA ALA A 917 10.46 29.49 -10.62
C ALA A 917 10.40 29.90 -12.12
N PRO A 918 10.37 31.20 -12.44
CA PRO A 918 10.48 31.71 -13.80
C PRO A 918 11.67 31.11 -14.56
N ILE A 919 11.49 30.86 -15.86
CA ILE A 919 12.41 30.04 -16.66
C ILE A 919 13.85 30.58 -16.67
N GLU A 920 14.07 31.90 -16.67
CA GLU A 920 15.40 32.51 -16.61
C GLU A 920 16.13 32.21 -15.29
N LEU A 921 15.43 32.12 -14.16
CA LEU A 921 16.02 31.75 -12.88
C LEU A 921 16.39 30.26 -12.86
N ARG A 922 15.55 29.40 -13.45
CA ARG A 922 15.83 27.96 -13.60
C ARG A 922 17.05 27.73 -14.50
N LYS A 923 17.19 28.49 -15.60
CA LYS A 923 18.39 28.50 -16.46
C LYS A 923 19.64 28.90 -15.66
N ILE A 924 19.60 30.01 -14.93
CA ILE A 924 20.73 30.50 -14.12
C ILE A 924 21.18 29.43 -13.12
N LEU A 925 20.25 28.80 -12.40
CA LEU A 925 20.57 27.71 -11.46
C LEU A 925 21.19 26.50 -12.18
N PHE A 926 20.59 26.04 -13.27
CA PHE A 926 21.07 24.89 -14.05
C PHE A 926 22.46 25.13 -14.64
N GLU A 927 22.68 26.28 -15.27
CA GLU A 927 23.99 26.68 -15.81
C GLU A 927 25.04 26.77 -14.70
N THR A 928 24.67 27.28 -13.53
CA THR A 928 25.59 27.36 -12.38
C THR A 928 25.96 25.96 -11.86
N MET A 929 24.99 25.06 -11.70
CA MET A 929 25.28 23.67 -11.33
C MET A 929 26.16 22.96 -12.38
N MET A 930 25.95 23.26 -13.66
CA MET A 930 26.78 22.78 -14.76
C MET A 930 28.17 23.44 -14.85
N CYS A 931 28.40 24.56 -14.19
CA CYS A 931 29.72 25.18 -14.02
C CYS A 931 30.47 24.70 -12.77
N GLY A 932 29.78 24.06 -11.82
CA GLY A 932 30.35 23.37 -10.66
C GLY A 932 30.71 21.92 -10.99
N ASP A 933 29.87 20.95 -10.59
CA ASP A 933 30.13 19.51 -10.80
C ASP A 933 29.82 19.01 -12.23
N GLY A 934 29.85 19.91 -13.22
CA GLY A 934 29.39 19.65 -14.59
C GLY A 934 30.44 19.84 -15.68
N ASP A 935 30.23 19.14 -16.79
CA ASP A 935 30.95 19.32 -18.07
C ASP A 935 29.91 19.63 -19.17
N ILE A 936 29.79 20.91 -19.50
CA ILE A 936 28.89 21.42 -20.55
C ILE A 936 29.27 20.89 -21.94
N LYS A 937 30.56 20.61 -22.20
CA LYS A 937 31.03 20.10 -23.51
C LYS A 937 30.67 18.63 -23.70
N ARG A 938 30.73 17.83 -22.64
CA ARG A 938 30.32 16.41 -22.65
C ARG A 938 28.83 16.21 -22.37
N GLY A 939 28.14 17.22 -21.85
CA GLY A 939 26.75 17.16 -21.41
C GLY A 939 26.58 16.21 -20.22
N VAL A 940 27.41 16.35 -19.19
CA VAL A 940 27.37 15.48 -17.99
C VAL A 940 27.44 16.31 -16.71
N TYR A 941 26.54 16.04 -15.76
CA TYR A 941 26.61 16.47 -14.36
C TYR A 941 26.95 15.26 -13.48
N SER A 942 27.61 15.44 -12.35
CA SER A 942 27.92 14.33 -11.42
C SER A 942 27.73 14.74 -9.96
N SER A 943 27.25 13.83 -9.10
CA SER A 943 27.21 14.09 -7.65
C SER A 943 27.28 12.79 -6.82
N VAL A 944 27.55 12.94 -5.53
CA VAL A 944 27.48 11.86 -4.52
C VAL A 944 26.22 11.93 -3.66
N SER A 945 25.40 12.98 -3.79
CA SER A 945 24.03 13.02 -3.26
C SER A 945 23.07 12.43 -4.30
N GLY A 946 22.33 11.39 -3.90
CA GLY A 946 21.23 10.86 -4.71
C GLY A 946 20.09 11.87 -4.87
N LYS A 947 19.71 12.57 -3.79
CA LYS A 947 18.66 13.58 -3.87
C LYS A 947 19.04 14.76 -4.77
N LEU A 948 20.27 15.26 -4.72
CA LEU A 948 20.70 16.34 -5.61
C LEU A 948 20.69 15.91 -7.09
N VAL A 949 20.91 14.63 -7.38
CA VAL A 949 20.83 14.07 -8.73
C VAL A 949 19.39 14.08 -9.23
N ASP A 950 18.43 13.62 -8.42
CA ASP A 950 17.02 13.62 -8.83
C ASP A 950 16.41 15.02 -8.88
N ASP A 951 16.81 15.91 -7.95
CA ASP A 951 16.50 17.33 -8.00
C ASP A 951 17.08 18.01 -9.26
N PHE A 952 18.33 17.69 -9.64
CA PHE A 952 18.93 18.21 -10.88
C PHE A 952 18.23 17.67 -12.14
N ARG A 953 17.77 16.41 -12.13
CA ARG A 953 16.96 15.83 -13.23
C ARG A 953 15.59 16.51 -13.33
N HIS A 954 14.95 16.82 -12.21
CA HIS A 954 13.71 17.58 -12.17
C HIS A 954 13.94 19.01 -12.70
N LEU A 955 15.01 19.70 -12.27
CA LEU A 955 15.38 20.99 -12.82
C LEU A 955 15.62 20.94 -14.35
N ALA A 956 16.37 19.93 -14.83
CA ALA A 956 16.59 19.70 -16.26
C ALA A 956 15.26 19.47 -17.02
N PHE A 957 14.34 18.66 -16.46
CA PHE A 957 12.99 18.48 -16.99
C PHE A 957 12.20 19.79 -17.05
N THR A 958 12.28 20.66 -16.02
CA THR A 958 11.66 22.00 -16.02
C THR A 958 12.25 22.99 -17.04
N LEU A 959 13.33 22.61 -17.72
CA LEU A 959 13.95 23.33 -18.84
C LEU A 959 13.78 22.59 -20.19
N GLY A 960 13.07 21.46 -20.23
CA GLY A 960 12.92 20.64 -21.43
C GLY A 960 14.20 19.91 -21.86
N ILE A 961 15.06 19.53 -20.91
CA ILE A 961 16.34 18.86 -21.14
C ILE A 961 16.23 17.38 -20.71
N GLU A 962 16.49 16.47 -21.65
CA GLU A 962 16.52 15.02 -21.43
C GLU A 962 17.68 14.62 -20.50
N THR A 963 17.43 13.70 -19.55
CA THR A 963 18.47 13.17 -18.65
C THR A 963 18.45 11.65 -18.53
N SER A 964 19.63 11.02 -18.42
CA SER A 964 19.83 9.61 -18.07
C SER A 964 20.80 9.49 -16.90
N VAL A 965 20.65 8.49 -16.02
CA VAL A 965 21.54 8.31 -14.85
C VAL A 965 22.35 7.01 -14.96
N SER A 966 23.62 7.07 -14.59
CA SER A 966 24.45 5.89 -14.32
C SER A 966 25.16 6.02 -12.98
N LYS A 967 25.21 4.93 -12.19
CA LYS A 967 26.01 4.84 -10.97
C LYS A 967 27.38 4.25 -11.30
N GLU A 968 28.44 4.77 -10.69
CA GLU A 968 29.82 4.29 -10.81
C GLU A 968 30.43 4.17 -9.41
N THR A 969 31.02 3.02 -9.09
CA THR A 969 31.76 2.84 -7.83
C THR A 969 33.21 3.29 -8.05
N LEU A 970 33.62 4.36 -7.38
CA LEU A 970 34.99 4.85 -7.41
C LEU A 970 35.94 3.87 -6.72
N LYS A 971 37.24 3.94 -7.04
CA LYS A 971 38.29 3.12 -6.40
C LYS A 971 38.37 3.25 -4.87
N SER A 972 37.75 4.29 -4.30
CA SER A 972 37.59 4.52 -2.85
C SER A 972 36.34 3.86 -2.24
N GLY A 973 35.66 2.97 -2.97
CA GLY A 973 34.39 2.34 -2.54
C GLY A 973 33.17 3.28 -2.53
N SER A 974 33.36 4.58 -2.75
CA SER A 974 32.26 5.54 -2.81
C SER A 974 31.54 5.51 -4.15
N VAL A 975 30.22 5.40 -4.13
CA VAL A 975 29.36 5.52 -5.31
C VAL A 975 29.24 6.99 -5.72
N ILE A 976 29.44 7.26 -7.01
CA ILE A 976 29.09 8.54 -7.66
C ILE A 976 27.99 8.29 -8.69
N PHE A 977 27.07 9.24 -8.80
CA PHE A 977 26.03 9.26 -9.82
C PHE A 977 26.48 10.21 -10.93
N ARG A 978 26.33 9.81 -12.18
CA ARG A 978 26.50 10.68 -13.35
C ARG A 978 25.15 10.84 -14.06
N VAL A 979 24.77 12.09 -14.29
CA VAL A 979 23.60 12.47 -15.09
C VAL A 979 24.10 12.92 -16.45
N LYS A 980 23.69 12.24 -17.53
CA LYS A 980 23.99 12.66 -18.90
C LYS A 980 22.79 13.37 -19.52
N LEU A 981 23.07 14.51 -20.15
CA LEU A 981 22.12 15.40 -20.80
C LEU A 981 21.98 15.06 -22.29
N PHE A 982 20.79 15.24 -22.88
CA PHE A 982 20.59 15.15 -24.32
C PHE A 982 19.71 16.29 -24.86
N LYS A 983 19.99 16.70 -26.10
CA LYS A 983 19.18 17.64 -26.88
C LYS A 983 18.34 16.88 -27.90
N ARG A 984 17.28 16.20 -27.45
CA ARG A 984 16.29 15.55 -28.31
C ARG A 984 14.89 16.01 -27.91
N GLU A 985 13.96 16.02 -28.85
CA GLU A 985 12.53 16.23 -28.54
C GLU A 985 11.78 14.90 -28.29
N HIS A 986 12.48 13.77 -28.34
CA HIS A 986 11.90 12.42 -28.43
C HIS A 986 12.83 11.36 -27.81
N HIS A 987 12.35 10.55 -26.86
CA HIS A 987 13.01 9.30 -26.48
C HIS A 987 12.66 8.20 -27.50
N ILE A 988 13.58 7.27 -27.80
CA ILE A 988 13.31 6.13 -28.70
C ILE A 988 13.16 4.86 -27.88
N VAL A 989 11.98 4.22 -27.98
CA VAL A 989 11.70 2.90 -27.37
C VAL A 989 11.52 1.86 -28.48
N ARG A 990 12.13 0.69 -28.30
CA ARG A 990 12.14 -0.42 -29.25
C ARG A 990 11.29 -1.58 -28.69
N PRO A 991 10.83 -2.53 -29.52
CA PRO A 991 10.06 -3.67 -29.02
C PRO A 991 10.76 -4.44 -27.89
N LYS A 992 12.10 -4.60 -27.97
CA LYS A 992 12.94 -5.23 -26.94
C LYS A 992 13.14 -4.41 -25.64
N ASP A 993 12.58 -3.22 -25.57
CA ASP A 993 12.59 -2.35 -24.39
C ASP A 993 11.21 -2.41 -23.67
N PHE A 994 10.27 -3.22 -24.18
CA PHE A 994 9.01 -3.59 -23.54
C PHE A 994 9.07 -5.06 -23.08
N ALA A 995 8.41 -5.40 -21.97
CA ALA A 995 8.18 -6.76 -21.53
C ALA A 995 6.79 -6.89 -20.87
N LEU A 996 6.14 -8.05 -21.02
CA LEU A 996 4.95 -8.40 -20.23
C LEU A 996 5.40 -9.12 -18.95
N LYS A 997 4.98 -8.60 -17.81
CA LYS A 997 5.20 -9.19 -16.48
C LYS A 997 3.85 -9.56 -15.87
N PRO A 998 3.47 -10.86 -15.82
CA PRO A 998 2.26 -11.27 -15.13
C PRO A 998 2.35 -10.88 -13.65
N VAL A 999 1.33 -10.19 -13.15
CA VAL A 999 1.16 -9.88 -11.73
C VAL A 999 -0.22 -10.35 -11.27
N GLU A 1000 -0.26 -10.90 -10.07
CA GLU A 1000 -1.50 -11.33 -9.42
C GLU A 1000 -1.61 -10.61 -8.06
N ASN A 1001 -2.78 -10.04 -7.78
CA ASN A 1001 -3.08 -9.34 -6.53
C ASN A 1001 -2.11 -8.19 -6.18
N LEU A 1002 -1.28 -7.75 -7.13
CA LEU A 1002 -0.69 -6.41 -7.16
C LEU A 1002 -1.78 -5.40 -7.48
N ASP A 1003 -1.49 -4.12 -7.35
CA ASP A 1003 -2.34 -2.99 -7.66
C ASP A 1003 -1.71 -2.23 -8.91
N VAL A 1004 -2.30 -1.18 -9.55
CA VAL A 1004 -1.71 -0.49 -10.76
C VAL A 1004 -2.13 0.99 -11.13
N TYR A 1005 -1.63 2.03 -10.43
CA TYR A 1005 -2.28 3.29 -10.02
C TYR A 1005 -2.54 4.29 -11.13
N CYS A 1006 -3.61 5.04 -10.91
CA CYS A 1006 -4.01 6.11 -11.80
C CYS A 1006 -4.61 7.27 -11.00
N ILE A 1007 -4.29 8.45 -11.51
CA ILE A 1007 -4.75 9.77 -11.09
C ILE A 1007 -5.11 10.50 -12.38
N THR A 1008 -6.08 11.40 -12.33
CA THR A 1008 -6.50 12.20 -13.51
C THR A 1008 -6.92 13.59 -13.11
#